data_AF-A0A950IQ04-F1
#
_entry.id   AF-A0A950IQ04-F1
#
_cell.length_a   1.000
_cell.length_b   1.000
_cell.length_c   1.000
_cell.angle_alpha   90.00
_cell.angle_beta   90.00
_cell.angle_gamma   90.00
#
_symmetry.space_group_name_H-M   'P 1'
#
loop_
_entity.id
_entity.type
_entity.pdbx_description
1 polymer ?
#
loop_
_entity_poly.entity_id
_entity_poly.type
_entity_poly.pdbx_seq_one_letter_code
_entity_poly.pdbx_strand_id
1 'polypeptide(L)'
;MVRAFLSDIRFGVRRLAANPGFAAVAILTLALAIGMNTAIFSVTSALLLRPFPYFEPQQLVSIQVVEDGTTERDATLLRYELLRDRAHGFESVAAWANDNFNLTGAGDPVQVPVARVSPSFFGTLGVRPRLGRTFSGDEGRPEGKPVVILGDAIWRTRFGGDPNVVGRTVSLDGTPQTVVGVLPAGVQFPFVGPAEIWTPRYFEHTLFPPQRLRMGVGYLGLVARLSPGATMAQDKAELAVLNQQYREQNPTAPDAGSSVQMRAVPLRDAMAGDARGKLWLLSAAVAVLLLIGCANVASLLLSRALARRRELAVCAALGAGRGAVVRQLLSESMLLALIAGALGVGLGAAADRALTTWGAGQLPQGVPVELDWRVILFTLGISLLTGIMTGVLPALQVARADVNSALRDEGRGTAGSRSRARLRSVLVIGQVALSLLLLVGAGLLLRSFERLLKVDPGFAPENVLTMNVSLPTDKYSKPEQQIAFFDEVLRRVSGLPGVRDAAISAAQPLTPKRITPVLPEGQAEVPLAQRPFIDIEAISPGWFRTMRVPLAAGRAFTDADDAKAPKVLVVNETFARRFWPGQNPIGKHVVVGRGPATSEVVGMAADVRNKGLAEDTQAQLYLPFKQLPWGDMNLL
;
A
#
# COMPACT_ATOMS: atom_id res chain seq x y z
N MET A 1 4.98 -21.88 47.55
CA MET A 1 4.34 -21.08 46.48
C MET A 1 4.45 -21.75 45.11
N VAL A 2 5.65 -22.06 44.62
CA VAL A 2 5.90 -22.69 43.29
C VAL A 2 5.19 -24.05 43.10
N ARG A 3 5.25 -24.95 44.08
CA ARG A 3 4.54 -26.26 44.01
C ARG A 3 3.02 -26.13 43.88
N ALA A 4 2.44 -25.11 44.52
CA ALA A 4 0.99 -24.88 44.46
C ALA A 4 0.58 -24.35 43.07
N PHE A 5 1.37 -23.46 42.49
CA PHE A 5 1.16 -22.96 41.13
C PHE A 5 1.29 -24.06 40.06
N LEU A 6 2.30 -24.94 40.17
CA LEU A 6 2.47 -26.09 39.27
C LEU A 6 1.30 -27.08 39.38
N SER A 7 0.77 -27.28 40.58
CA SER A 7 -0.43 -28.09 40.81
C SER A 7 -1.67 -27.48 40.12
N ASP A 8 -1.84 -26.16 40.23
CA ASP A 8 -2.96 -25.43 39.62
C ASP A 8 -2.89 -25.48 38.08
N ILE A 9 -1.70 -25.39 37.49
CA ILE A 9 -1.50 -25.57 36.03
C ILE A 9 -1.85 -26.99 35.60
N ARG A 10 -1.31 -28.01 36.29
CA ARG A 10 -1.56 -29.43 35.94
C ARG A 10 -3.04 -29.78 36.08
N PHE A 11 -3.71 -29.20 37.08
CA PHE A 11 -5.15 -29.30 37.25
C PHE A 11 -5.91 -28.63 36.11
N GLY A 12 -5.54 -27.41 35.72
CA GLY A 12 -6.12 -26.69 34.59
C GLY A 12 -6.03 -27.47 33.27
N VAL A 13 -4.86 -28.04 32.96
CA VAL A 13 -4.66 -28.87 31.76
C VAL A 13 -5.59 -30.08 31.74
N ARG A 14 -5.67 -30.85 32.85
CA ARG A 14 -6.58 -31.99 32.96
C ARG A 14 -8.04 -31.58 32.77
N ARG A 15 -8.43 -30.41 33.28
CA ARG A 15 -9.78 -29.89 33.16
C ARG A 15 -10.18 -29.51 31.73
N LEU A 16 -9.23 -28.93 30.99
CA LEU A 16 -9.41 -28.60 29.58
C LEU A 16 -9.58 -29.87 28.76
N ALA A 17 -8.72 -30.87 28.98
CA ALA A 17 -8.84 -32.19 28.33
C ALA A 17 -10.17 -32.90 28.64
N ALA A 18 -10.69 -32.76 29.87
CA ALA A 18 -11.96 -33.37 30.25
C ALA A 18 -13.21 -32.68 29.65
N ASN A 19 -13.08 -31.47 29.09
CA ASN A 19 -14.20 -30.72 28.52
C ASN A 19 -13.79 -30.06 27.18
N PRO A 20 -13.54 -30.88 26.15
CA PRO A 20 -12.91 -30.41 24.91
C PRO A 20 -13.79 -29.40 24.15
N GLY A 21 -15.12 -29.55 24.14
CA GLY A 21 -16.01 -28.62 23.46
C GLY A 21 -15.96 -27.20 24.03
N PHE A 22 -15.98 -27.07 25.36
CA PHE A 22 -15.80 -25.77 26.02
C PHE A 22 -14.41 -25.19 25.73
N ALA A 23 -13.36 -26.01 25.86
CA ALA A 23 -11.99 -25.56 25.68
C ALA A 23 -11.80 -25.04 24.25
N ALA A 24 -12.29 -25.78 23.25
CA ALA A 24 -12.23 -25.38 21.85
C ALA A 24 -12.95 -24.04 21.60
N VAL A 25 -14.19 -23.87 22.05
CA VAL A 25 -14.94 -22.61 21.85
C VAL A 25 -14.25 -21.44 22.53
N ALA A 26 -13.80 -21.60 23.79
CA ALA A 26 -13.12 -20.54 24.52
C ALA A 26 -11.77 -20.17 23.87
N ILE A 27 -10.97 -21.18 23.50
CA ILE A 27 -9.66 -20.98 22.87
C ILE A 27 -9.82 -20.33 21.50
N LEU A 28 -10.72 -20.80 20.64
CA LEU A 28 -10.93 -20.23 19.30
C LEU A 28 -11.43 -18.79 19.36
N THR A 29 -12.38 -18.50 20.27
CA THR A 29 -12.91 -17.14 20.44
C THR A 29 -11.80 -16.16 20.86
N LEU A 30 -10.99 -16.54 21.85
CA LEU A 30 -9.87 -15.70 22.30
C LEU A 30 -8.75 -15.65 21.27
N ALA A 31 -8.47 -16.74 20.56
CA ALA A 31 -7.39 -16.81 19.57
C ALA A 31 -7.69 -15.87 18.40
N LEU A 32 -8.94 -15.83 17.94
CA LEU A 32 -9.37 -14.91 16.89
C LEU A 32 -9.25 -13.46 17.36
N ALA A 33 -9.76 -13.15 18.56
CA ALA A 33 -9.74 -11.79 19.10
C ALA A 33 -8.31 -11.28 19.37
N ILE A 34 -7.47 -12.09 20.00
CA ILE A 34 -6.06 -11.79 20.28
C ILE A 34 -5.27 -11.72 18.97
N GLY A 35 -5.52 -12.64 18.03
CA GLY A 35 -4.89 -12.68 16.71
C GLY A 35 -5.16 -11.42 15.88
N MET A 36 -6.42 -10.95 15.82
CA MET A 36 -6.78 -9.71 15.12
C MET A 36 -6.10 -8.48 15.75
N ASN A 37 -6.09 -8.37 17.08
CA ASN A 37 -5.38 -7.29 17.77
C ASN A 37 -3.87 -7.35 17.50
N THR A 38 -3.30 -8.54 17.45
CA THR A 38 -1.88 -8.78 17.13
C THR A 38 -1.57 -8.34 15.70
N ALA A 39 -2.40 -8.69 14.73
CA ALA A 39 -2.21 -8.33 13.33
C ALA A 39 -2.27 -6.81 13.11
N ILE A 40 -3.29 -6.13 13.65
CA ILE A 40 -3.44 -4.67 13.53
C ILE A 40 -2.35 -3.94 14.29
N PHE A 41 -1.94 -4.45 15.46
CA PHE A 41 -0.80 -3.91 16.18
C PHE A 41 0.51 -4.10 15.41
N SER A 42 0.69 -5.19 14.67
CA SER A 42 1.87 -5.40 13.83
C SER A 42 1.97 -4.33 12.73
N VAL A 43 0.87 -4.09 12.00
CA VAL A 43 0.79 -3.04 10.97
C VAL A 43 0.98 -1.65 11.59
N THR A 44 0.29 -1.36 12.70
CA THR A 44 0.41 -0.09 13.43
C THR A 44 1.81 0.12 13.99
N SER A 45 2.45 -0.95 14.48
CA SER A 45 3.83 -0.90 14.96
C SER A 45 4.77 -0.61 13.80
N ALA A 46 4.61 -1.28 12.67
CA ALA A 46 5.49 -1.13 11.53
C ALA A 46 5.36 0.26 10.86
N LEU A 47 4.14 0.81 10.75
CA LEU A 47 3.90 2.11 10.12
C LEU A 47 4.03 3.30 11.07
N LEU A 48 3.58 3.15 12.32
CA LEU A 48 3.56 4.25 13.28
C LEU A 48 4.69 4.12 14.30
N LEU A 49 4.90 2.98 14.96
CA LEU A 49 5.75 2.96 16.16
C LEU A 49 7.23 2.68 15.91
N ARG A 50 7.59 1.99 14.82
CA ARG A 50 8.97 1.69 14.49
C ARG A 50 9.64 2.96 13.93
N PRO A 51 10.73 3.45 14.55
CA PRO A 51 11.56 4.44 13.87
C PRO A 51 12.13 3.76 12.63
N PHE A 52 11.96 4.37 11.46
CA PHE A 52 12.67 3.91 10.27
C PHE A 52 14.18 3.87 10.57
N PRO A 53 14.93 2.91 10.01
CA PRO A 53 16.37 2.78 10.25
C PRO A 53 17.18 3.87 9.52
N TYR A 54 16.70 5.11 9.57
CA TYR A 54 17.33 6.29 9.04
C TYR A 54 18.00 7.05 10.19
N PHE A 55 19.06 7.80 9.88
CA PHE A 55 19.71 8.66 10.85
C PHE A 55 18.78 9.82 11.21
N GLU A 56 18.52 10.06 12.51
CA GLU A 56 17.66 11.14 13.02
C GLU A 56 16.34 11.33 12.23
N PRO A 57 15.45 10.33 12.22
CA PRO A 57 14.27 10.31 11.33
C PRO A 57 13.27 11.45 11.60
N GLN A 58 13.32 12.07 12.77
CA GLN A 58 12.51 13.23 13.14
C GLN A 58 12.82 14.50 12.32
N GLN A 59 14.00 14.59 11.71
CA GLN A 59 14.39 15.72 10.84
C GLN A 59 14.11 15.44 9.36
N LEU A 60 13.63 14.24 9.01
CA LEU A 60 13.33 13.90 7.63
C LEU A 60 11.93 14.38 7.25
N VAL A 61 11.85 15.07 6.12
CA VAL A 61 10.60 15.57 5.54
C VAL A 61 10.46 15.10 4.10
N SER A 62 9.23 14.76 3.71
CA SER A 62 8.85 14.63 2.31
C SER A 62 8.49 16.01 1.79
N ILE A 63 9.06 16.40 0.65
CA ILE A 63 8.64 17.62 -0.05
C ILE A 63 7.61 17.20 -1.09
N GLN A 64 6.35 17.57 -0.86
CA GLN A 64 5.24 17.26 -1.76
C GLN A 64 4.92 18.47 -2.63
N VAL A 65 4.62 18.25 -3.91
CA VAL A 65 3.97 19.27 -4.74
C VAL A 65 2.47 19.02 -4.66
N VAL A 66 1.70 20.03 -4.26
CA VAL A 66 0.24 19.94 -4.19
C VAL A 66 -0.42 21.00 -5.05
N GLU A 67 -1.49 20.61 -5.72
CA GLU A 67 -2.38 21.49 -6.44
C GLU A 67 -3.70 21.63 -5.67
N ASP A 68 -4.18 22.87 -5.55
CA ASP A 68 -5.40 23.25 -4.80
C ASP A 68 -5.40 22.78 -3.33
N GLY A 69 -4.21 22.50 -2.79
CA GLY A 69 -3.98 22.08 -1.41
C GLY A 69 -4.23 20.60 -1.11
N THR A 70 -4.83 19.85 -2.04
CA THR A 70 -5.27 18.46 -1.81
C THR A 70 -4.72 17.47 -2.83
N THR A 71 -4.49 17.88 -4.08
CA THR A 71 -4.07 16.97 -5.15
C THR A 71 -2.56 16.88 -5.17
N GLU A 72 -2.00 15.73 -4.78
CA GLU A 72 -0.56 15.50 -4.87
C GLU A 72 -0.11 15.34 -6.32
N ARG A 73 1.03 15.95 -6.64
CA ARG A 73 1.73 15.86 -7.92
C ARG A 73 3.19 15.50 -7.67
N ASP A 74 3.78 14.81 -8.64
CA ASP A 74 5.22 14.59 -8.64
C ASP A 74 5.97 15.90 -8.89
N ALA A 75 7.14 16.04 -8.26
CA ALA A 75 7.99 17.19 -8.48
C ALA A 75 8.65 17.15 -9.86
N THR A 76 8.89 18.33 -10.40
CA THR A 76 9.64 18.52 -11.65
C THR A 76 11.13 18.61 -11.38
N LEU A 77 11.95 18.29 -12.38
CA LEU A 77 13.40 18.44 -12.30
C LEU A 77 13.80 19.89 -11.96
N LEU A 78 13.10 20.88 -12.52
CA LEU A 78 13.36 22.31 -12.30
C LEU A 78 13.10 22.72 -10.84
N ARG A 79 12.01 22.22 -10.23
CA ARG A 79 11.72 22.47 -8.81
C ARG A 79 12.75 21.81 -7.89
N TYR A 80 13.19 20.59 -8.22
CA TYR A 80 14.26 19.94 -7.47
C TYR A 80 15.57 20.73 -7.53
N GLU A 81 16.00 21.15 -8.72
CA GLU A 81 17.24 21.94 -8.88
C GLU A 81 17.14 23.28 -8.13
N LEU A 82 15.99 23.97 -8.20
CA LEU A 82 15.75 25.19 -7.42
C LEU A 82 15.88 24.95 -5.91
N LEU A 83 15.27 23.89 -5.39
CA LEU A 83 15.37 23.52 -3.97
C LEU A 83 16.80 23.17 -3.57
N ARG A 84 17.47 22.34 -4.36
CA ARG A 84 18.85 21.90 -4.11
C ARG A 84 19.81 23.08 -4.05
N ASP A 85 19.63 24.07 -4.93
CA ASP A 85 20.60 25.15 -5.11
C ASP A 85 20.29 26.39 -4.25
N ARG A 86 19.04 26.60 -3.82
CA ARG A 86 18.61 27.82 -3.12
C ARG A 86 17.99 27.63 -1.74
N ALA A 87 17.62 26.41 -1.36
CA ALA A 87 17.04 26.21 -0.04
C ALA A 87 18.13 26.14 1.04
N HIS A 88 17.94 26.88 2.11
CA HIS A 88 18.85 26.99 3.26
C HIS A 88 18.26 26.35 4.53
N GLY A 89 16.93 26.21 4.62
CA GLY A 89 16.26 25.50 5.71
C GLY A 89 16.52 23.98 5.72
N PHE A 90 17.05 23.43 4.63
CA PHE A 90 17.40 22.01 4.51
C PHE A 90 18.91 21.80 4.51
N GLU A 91 19.38 20.85 5.32
CA GLU A 91 20.77 20.38 5.31
C GLU A 91 21.07 19.64 4.00
N SER A 92 20.10 18.87 3.50
CA SER A 92 20.21 18.18 2.22
C SER A 92 18.84 17.91 1.61
N VAL A 93 18.78 17.95 0.29
CA VAL A 93 17.60 17.58 -0.51
C VAL A 93 18.00 16.47 -1.48
N ALA A 94 17.18 15.45 -1.54
CA ALA A 94 17.33 14.32 -2.42
C ALA A 94 16.08 14.08 -3.26
N ALA A 95 16.31 13.66 -4.49
CA ALA A 95 15.25 13.29 -5.43
C ALA A 95 15.31 11.80 -5.71
N TRP A 96 14.16 11.23 -6.03
CA TRP A 96 14.07 9.85 -6.48
C TRP A 96 12.94 9.68 -7.50
N ALA A 97 13.05 8.66 -8.35
CA ALA A 97 12.01 8.20 -9.27
C ALA A 97 12.08 6.68 -9.44
N ASN A 98 10.94 6.05 -9.68
CA ASN A 98 10.87 4.63 -10.02
C ASN A 98 11.06 4.41 -11.52
N ASP A 99 11.74 3.32 -11.85
CA ASP A 99 11.94 2.85 -13.21
C ASP A 99 12.01 1.31 -13.23
N ASN A 100 12.01 0.70 -14.41
CA ASN A 100 12.17 -0.75 -14.57
C ASN A 100 13.16 -1.02 -15.70
N PHE A 101 14.22 -1.79 -15.42
CA PHE A 101 15.23 -2.15 -16.42
C PHE A 101 15.35 -3.65 -16.61
N ASN A 102 15.78 -4.07 -17.80
CA ASN A 102 16.14 -5.45 -18.05
C ASN A 102 17.59 -5.69 -17.59
N LEU A 103 17.75 -6.51 -16.55
CA LEU A 103 19.06 -6.99 -16.11
C LEU A 103 19.50 -8.16 -16.99
N THR A 104 20.67 -8.01 -17.61
CA THR A 104 21.32 -9.04 -18.42
C THR A 104 22.77 -9.26 -17.97
N GLY A 105 23.32 -10.43 -18.30
CA GLY A 105 24.68 -10.81 -17.89
C GLY A 105 24.81 -11.39 -16.47
N ALA A 106 23.68 -11.66 -15.80
CA ALA A 106 23.60 -12.31 -14.48
C ALA A 106 22.61 -13.49 -14.49
N GLY A 107 22.69 -14.35 -15.52
CA GLY A 107 21.76 -15.44 -15.80
C GLY A 107 20.72 -15.07 -16.85
N ASP A 108 19.51 -15.61 -16.72
CA ASP A 108 18.38 -15.31 -17.62
C ASP A 108 17.98 -13.83 -17.50
N PRO A 109 17.70 -13.14 -18.63
CA PRO A 109 17.19 -11.78 -18.63
C PRO A 109 15.94 -11.64 -17.77
N VAL A 110 15.94 -10.65 -16.89
CA VAL A 110 14.81 -10.37 -15.99
C VAL A 110 14.62 -8.87 -15.88
N GLN A 111 13.37 -8.42 -15.90
CA GLN A 111 13.03 -7.05 -15.56
C GLN A 111 13.14 -6.88 -14.04
N VAL A 112 13.85 -5.85 -13.60
CA VAL A 112 14.04 -5.52 -12.20
C VAL A 112 13.59 -4.09 -11.91
N PRO A 113 12.95 -3.84 -10.76
CA PRO A 113 12.58 -2.50 -10.35
C PRO A 113 13.82 -1.70 -9.94
N VAL A 114 13.95 -0.50 -10.48
CA VAL A 114 15.09 0.41 -10.30
C VAL A 114 14.61 1.70 -9.65
N ALA A 115 15.40 2.22 -8.71
CA ALA A 115 15.24 3.57 -8.20
C ALA A 115 16.34 4.47 -8.77
N ARG A 116 15.94 5.49 -9.52
CA ARG A 116 16.83 6.58 -9.89
C ARG A 116 16.85 7.57 -8.75
N VAL A 117 18.02 7.90 -8.21
CA VAL A 117 18.15 8.76 -7.02
C VAL A 117 19.21 9.83 -7.23
N SER A 118 19.11 10.95 -6.51
CA SER A 118 20.21 11.92 -6.48
C SER A 118 21.42 11.35 -5.70
N PRO A 119 22.65 11.82 -5.97
CA PRO A 119 23.82 11.38 -5.20
C PRO A 119 23.68 11.60 -3.68
N SER A 120 22.95 12.64 -3.30
CA SER A 120 22.65 12.97 -1.90
C SER A 120 21.72 11.98 -1.21
N PHE A 121 20.96 11.15 -1.93
CA PHE A 121 19.86 10.34 -1.39
C PHE A 121 20.23 9.50 -0.15
N PHE A 122 21.28 8.68 -0.26
CA PHE A 122 21.71 7.85 0.86
C PHE A 122 22.27 8.68 2.02
N GLY A 123 22.95 9.79 1.72
CA GLY A 123 23.45 10.74 2.71
C GLY A 123 22.32 11.44 3.47
N THR A 124 21.30 11.92 2.76
CA THR A 124 20.10 12.53 3.34
C THR A 124 19.41 11.58 4.29
N LEU A 125 19.30 10.29 3.96
CA LEU A 125 18.69 9.28 4.84
C LEU A 125 19.65 8.71 5.91
N GLY A 126 20.94 9.02 5.81
CA GLY A 126 21.99 8.48 6.68
C GLY A 126 22.23 6.97 6.48
N VAL A 127 21.90 6.44 5.31
CA VAL A 127 22.13 5.03 4.96
C VAL A 127 23.52 4.87 4.37
N ARG A 128 24.27 3.88 4.89
CA ARG A 128 25.60 3.53 4.36
C ARG A 128 25.56 2.13 3.74
N PRO A 129 26.09 1.93 2.52
CA PRO A 129 26.28 0.61 1.95
C PRO A 129 27.10 -0.30 2.87
N ARG A 130 26.75 -1.58 2.90
CA ARG A 130 27.51 -2.62 3.61
C ARG A 130 28.83 -2.91 2.91
N LEU A 131 28.82 -2.89 1.58
CA LEU A 131 29.99 -3.04 0.73
C LEU A 131 30.12 -1.82 -0.18
N GLY A 132 31.36 -1.41 -0.45
CA GLY A 132 31.65 -0.31 -1.37
C GLY A 132 31.33 1.06 -0.81
N ARG A 133 30.73 1.93 -1.63
CA ARG A 133 30.48 3.35 -1.33
C ARG A 133 29.14 3.83 -1.87
N THR A 134 28.73 5.02 -1.43
CA THR A 134 27.61 5.77 -2.04
C THR A 134 28.05 6.44 -3.36
N PHE A 135 27.09 7.01 -4.07
CA PHE A 135 27.35 7.77 -5.29
C PHE A 135 28.14 9.05 -5.00
N SER A 136 29.02 9.42 -5.93
CA SER A 136 29.71 10.71 -5.91
C SER A 136 28.89 11.79 -6.64
N GLY A 137 29.22 13.07 -6.40
CA GLY A 137 28.56 14.18 -7.08
C GLY A 137 28.77 14.16 -8.60
N ASP A 138 29.95 13.75 -9.07
CA ASP A 138 30.27 13.66 -10.50
C ASP A 138 29.48 12.56 -11.22
N GLU A 139 29.12 11.48 -10.52
CA GLU A 139 28.29 10.40 -11.05
C GLU A 139 26.82 10.81 -11.24
N GLY A 140 26.38 11.86 -10.53
CA GLY A 140 25.03 12.44 -10.67
C GLY A 140 24.91 13.49 -11.78
N ARG A 141 25.91 13.61 -12.65
CA ARG A 141 25.86 14.49 -13.83
C ARG A 141 25.57 13.68 -15.10
N PRO A 142 25.02 14.29 -16.17
CA PRO A 142 24.76 13.60 -17.44
C PRO A 142 25.97 12.85 -18.01
N GLU A 143 27.15 13.46 -17.91
CA GLU A 143 28.47 12.92 -18.33
C GLU A 143 29.12 11.96 -17.31
N GLY A 144 28.48 11.77 -16.15
CA GLY A 144 28.95 10.89 -15.09
C GLY A 144 29.03 9.43 -15.54
N LYS A 145 30.01 8.70 -14.99
CA LYS A 145 30.17 7.28 -15.26
C LYS A 145 28.91 6.50 -14.81
N PRO A 146 28.40 5.56 -15.63
CA PRO A 146 27.23 4.78 -15.24
C PRO A 146 27.57 3.79 -14.11
N VAL A 147 26.94 4.00 -12.95
CA VAL A 147 27.16 3.21 -11.74
C VAL A 147 25.84 2.84 -11.06
N VAL A 148 25.88 1.74 -10.30
CA VAL A 148 24.72 1.24 -9.56
C VAL A 148 25.07 0.74 -8.16
N ILE A 149 24.09 0.77 -7.28
CA ILE A 149 24.12 0.12 -5.97
C ILE A 149 23.07 -0.98 -5.96
N LEU A 150 23.44 -2.17 -5.48
CA LEU A 150 22.54 -3.33 -5.41
C LEU A 150 21.85 -3.42 -4.04
N GLY A 151 20.60 -3.85 -4.03
CA GLY A 151 19.91 -4.29 -2.82
C GLY A 151 20.45 -5.62 -2.32
N ASP A 152 20.32 -5.89 -1.02
CA ASP A 152 20.78 -7.16 -0.42
C ASP A 152 20.06 -8.38 -1.03
N ALA A 153 18.76 -8.24 -1.38
CA ALA A 153 17.97 -9.31 -1.96
C ALA A 153 18.52 -9.77 -3.33
N ILE A 154 18.65 -8.85 -4.29
CA ILE A 154 19.18 -9.17 -5.63
C ILE A 154 20.64 -9.63 -5.58
N TRP A 155 21.44 -9.04 -4.69
CA TRP A 155 22.81 -9.46 -4.47
C TRP A 155 22.91 -10.93 -4.01
N ARG A 156 22.03 -11.38 -3.10
CA ARG A 156 22.01 -12.78 -2.66
C ARG A 156 21.44 -13.73 -3.71
N THR A 157 20.32 -13.37 -4.33
CA THR A 157 19.59 -14.27 -5.24
C THR A 157 20.27 -14.41 -6.60
N ARG A 158 20.87 -13.34 -7.14
CA ARG A 158 21.46 -13.31 -8.49
C ARG A 158 22.99 -13.31 -8.49
N PHE A 159 23.61 -12.69 -7.50
CA PHE A 159 25.08 -12.61 -7.39
C PHE A 159 25.65 -13.56 -6.33
N GLY A 160 24.82 -14.46 -5.77
CA GLY A 160 25.24 -15.47 -4.80
C GLY A 160 25.77 -14.92 -3.48
N GLY A 161 25.56 -13.63 -3.20
CA GLY A 161 26.16 -12.97 -2.05
C GLY A 161 27.66 -12.75 -2.17
N ASP A 162 28.21 -12.64 -3.39
CA ASP A 162 29.65 -12.46 -3.61
C ASP A 162 30.15 -11.11 -3.05
N PRO A 163 31.08 -11.09 -2.06
CA PRO A 163 31.62 -9.85 -1.52
C PRO A 163 32.47 -9.06 -2.53
N ASN A 164 32.93 -9.69 -3.61
CA ASN A 164 33.71 -9.06 -4.68
C ASN A 164 32.84 -8.48 -5.81
N VAL A 165 31.53 -8.35 -5.59
CA VAL A 165 30.63 -7.76 -6.60
C VAL A 165 30.93 -6.28 -6.87
N VAL A 166 31.55 -5.56 -5.92
CA VAL A 166 31.93 -4.15 -6.10
C VAL A 166 33.06 -4.04 -7.14
N GLY A 167 32.85 -3.19 -8.14
CA GLY A 167 33.73 -3.05 -9.32
C GLY A 167 33.32 -3.91 -10.51
N ARG A 168 32.39 -4.87 -10.31
CA ARG A 168 31.86 -5.69 -11.42
C ARG A 168 30.91 -4.87 -12.29
N THR A 169 30.95 -5.13 -13.59
CA THR A 169 30.00 -4.54 -14.55
C THR A 169 28.77 -5.43 -14.70
N VAL A 170 27.60 -4.82 -14.65
CA VAL A 170 26.30 -5.42 -14.96
C VAL A 170 25.69 -4.68 -16.15
N SER A 171 24.89 -5.36 -16.97
CA SER A 171 24.22 -4.70 -18.09
C SER A 171 22.75 -4.47 -17.74
N LEU A 172 22.34 -3.20 -17.71
CA LEU A 172 20.96 -2.78 -17.50
C LEU A 172 20.47 -2.12 -18.79
N ASP A 173 19.44 -2.70 -19.41
CA ASP A 173 18.95 -2.29 -20.73
C ASP A 173 20.06 -2.18 -21.79
N GLY A 174 21.04 -3.09 -21.73
CA GLY A 174 22.18 -3.09 -22.66
C GLY A 174 23.28 -2.09 -22.28
N THR A 175 23.04 -1.12 -21.39
CA THR A 175 24.05 -0.19 -20.93
C THR A 175 24.92 -0.84 -19.83
N PRO A 176 26.25 -0.89 -19.99
CA PRO A 176 27.13 -1.39 -18.93
C PRO A 176 27.20 -0.40 -17.76
N GLN A 177 26.90 -0.88 -16.57
CA GLN A 177 26.90 -0.14 -15.31
C GLN A 177 27.85 -0.81 -14.32
N THR A 178 28.65 -0.02 -13.60
CA THR A 178 29.57 -0.58 -12.59
C THR A 178 28.92 -0.61 -11.22
N VAL A 179 28.97 -1.76 -10.54
CA VAL A 179 28.48 -1.88 -9.16
C VAL A 179 29.46 -1.18 -8.23
N VAL A 180 29.01 -0.14 -7.52
CA VAL A 180 29.85 0.62 -6.58
C VAL A 180 29.53 0.35 -5.11
N GLY A 181 28.42 -0.34 -4.83
CA GLY A 181 28.08 -0.74 -3.47
C GLY A 181 26.90 -1.70 -3.36
N VAL A 182 26.72 -2.24 -2.17
CA VAL A 182 25.60 -3.12 -1.80
C VAL A 182 24.95 -2.61 -0.53
N LEU A 183 23.63 -2.44 -0.51
CA LEU A 183 22.90 -1.99 0.66
C LEU A 183 22.88 -3.04 1.77
N PRO A 184 22.80 -2.63 3.05
CA PRO A 184 22.61 -3.56 4.15
C PRO A 184 21.27 -4.29 4.06
N ALA A 185 21.22 -5.51 4.60
CA ALA A 185 19.98 -6.27 4.74
C ALA A 185 18.95 -5.51 5.59
N GLY A 186 17.68 -5.55 5.20
CA GLY A 186 16.57 -4.93 5.94
C GLY A 186 16.45 -3.41 5.77
N VAL A 187 17.35 -2.75 5.04
CA VAL A 187 17.15 -1.35 4.63
C VAL A 187 16.07 -1.31 3.55
N GLN A 188 15.04 -0.50 3.79
CA GLN A 188 13.92 -0.33 2.89
C GLN A 188 13.62 1.16 2.74
N PHE A 189 13.07 1.52 1.58
CA PHE A 189 12.61 2.86 1.29
C PHE A 189 11.14 2.78 0.88
N PRO A 190 10.20 2.64 1.84
CA PRO A 190 8.83 2.29 1.49
C PRO A 190 8.12 3.38 0.68
N PHE A 191 8.60 4.62 0.76
CA PHE A 191 8.13 5.72 -0.07
C PHE A 191 8.63 5.64 -1.52
N VAL A 192 9.73 4.92 -1.79
CA VAL A 192 10.23 4.62 -3.15
C VAL A 192 9.61 3.35 -3.69
N GLY A 193 9.09 2.43 -2.86
CA GLY A 193 8.56 1.14 -3.31
C GLY A 193 9.64 0.06 -3.50
N PRO A 194 9.39 -0.98 -4.32
CA PRO A 194 10.13 -2.25 -4.28
C PRO A 194 11.46 -2.25 -5.05
N ALA A 195 12.16 -1.12 -5.13
CA ALA A 195 13.41 -1.04 -5.90
C ALA A 195 14.46 -2.06 -5.42
N GLU A 196 15.11 -2.73 -6.36
CA GLU A 196 16.19 -3.69 -6.11
C GLU A 196 17.57 -3.16 -6.52
N ILE A 197 17.61 -2.16 -7.41
CA ILE A 197 18.82 -1.50 -7.89
C ILE A 197 18.64 0.01 -7.81
N TRP A 198 19.70 0.73 -7.42
CA TRP A 198 19.74 2.18 -7.37
C TRP A 198 20.76 2.73 -8.36
N THR A 199 20.43 3.85 -9.01
CA THR A 199 21.31 4.55 -9.96
C THR A 199 21.27 6.07 -9.74
N PRO A 200 22.38 6.82 -9.91
CA PRO A 200 22.41 8.26 -9.68
C PRO A 200 21.77 9.10 -10.82
N ARG A 201 21.19 8.45 -11.84
CA ARG A 201 20.64 9.11 -13.04
C ARG A 201 19.20 9.59 -12.84
N TYR A 202 18.96 10.39 -11.79
CA TYR A 202 17.65 10.96 -11.47
C TYR A 202 17.12 11.97 -12.51
N PHE A 203 18.00 12.51 -13.35
CA PHE A 203 17.67 13.47 -14.41
C PHE A 203 17.21 12.80 -15.72
N GLU A 204 17.01 11.48 -15.69
CA GLU A 204 16.51 10.64 -16.78
C GLU A 204 15.32 9.82 -16.30
N HIS A 205 14.48 9.38 -17.23
CA HIS A 205 13.36 8.51 -16.93
C HIS A 205 12.95 7.74 -18.19
N THR A 206 12.71 6.43 -18.13
CA THR A 206 12.39 5.62 -19.33
C THR A 206 11.16 6.14 -20.08
N LEU A 207 10.16 6.61 -19.35
CA LEU A 207 8.92 7.14 -19.95
C LEU A 207 9.09 8.50 -20.65
N PHE A 208 10.14 9.27 -20.35
CA PHE A 208 10.27 10.66 -20.81
C PHE A 208 11.67 10.95 -21.35
N PRO A 209 11.79 11.44 -22.61
CA PRO A 209 13.08 11.88 -23.11
C PRO A 209 13.60 13.07 -22.30
N PRO A 210 14.93 13.28 -22.21
CA PRO A 210 15.53 14.33 -21.38
C PRO A 210 14.96 15.74 -21.63
N GLN A 211 14.62 16.06 -22.89
CA GLN A 211 14.02 17.33 -23.26
C GLN A 211 12.64 17.55 -22.60
N ARG A 212 11.84 16.47 -22.42
CA ARG A 212 10.54 16.56 -21.73
C ARG A 212 10.69 16.77 -20.23
N LEU A 213 11.71 16.20 -19.62
CA LEU A 213 11.98 16.39 -18.18
C LEU A 213 12.33 17.85 -17.88
N ARG A 214 13.12 18.48 -18.75
CA ARG A 214 13.48 19.92 -18.70
C ARG A 214 12.30 20.86 -18.96
N MET A 215 11.19 20.32 -19.44
CA MET A 215 9.98 21.06 -19.75
C MET A 215 9.05 21.15 -18.51
N GLY A 216 9.40 20.63 -17.34
CA GLY A 216 8.53 20.70 -16.16
C GLY A 216 7.45 19.60 -16.16
N VAL A 217 7.82 18.39 -16.58
CA VAL A 217 7.02 17.19 -16.31
C VAL A 217 7.35 16.71 -14.90
N GLY A 218 6.33 16.41 -14.10
CA GLY A 218 6.49 15.84 -12.76
C GLY A 218 6.78 14.34 -12.86
N TYR A 219 7.81 13.88 -12.16
CA TYR A 219 8.18 12.45 -12.06
C TYR A 219 9.05 12.14 -10.83
N LEU A 220 9.49 13.16 -10.09
CA LEU A 220 10.37 13.02 -8.94
C LEU A 220 9.58 13.06 -7.65
N GLY A 221 9.81 12.07 -6.78
CA GLY A 221 9.58 12.21 -5.36
C GLY A 221 10.76 12.92 -4.70
N LEU A 222 10.49 13.75 -3.69
CA LEU A 222 11.51 14.53 -3.00
C LEU A 222 11.52 14.24 -1.50
N VAL A 223 12.71 14.06 -0.95
CA VAL A 223 12.96 13.91 0.48
C VAL A 223 14.06 14.89 0.89
N ALA A 224 13.90 15.52 2.05
CA ALA A 224 14.88 16.46 2.58
C ALA A 224 15.13 16.22 4.06
N ARG A 225 16.28 16.69 4.53
CA ARG A 225 16.64 16.76 5.94
C ARG A 225 16.61 18.23 6.37
N LEU A 226 15.88 18.52 7.44
CA LEU A 226 15.87 19.85 8.05
C LEU A 226 17.24 20.19 8.61
N SER A 227 17.66 21.45 8.45
CA SER A 227 18.87 21.96 9.10
C SER A 227 18.75 21.87 10.63
N PRO A 228 19.85 21.67 11.36
CA PRO A 228 19.83 21.62 12.82
C PRO A 228 19.17 22.87 13.43
N GLY A 229 18.07 22.68 14.17
CA GLY A 229 17.32 23.77 14.80
C GLY A 229 16.31 24.49 13.91
N ALA A 230 16.17 24.11 12.63
CA ALA A 230 15.12 24.64 11.75
C ALA A 230 13.74 24.16 12.21
N THR A 231 12.75 25.04 12.08
CA THR A 231 11.35 24.74 12.40
C THR A 231 10.52 24.59 11.13
N MET A 232 9.53 23.69 11.17
CA MET A 232 8.59 23.49 10.05
C MET A 232 7.90 24.79 9.59
N ALA A 233 7.73 25.76 10.49
CA ALA A 233 7.17 27.06 10.17
C ALA A 233 8.11 27.92 9.31
N GLN A 234 9.42 27.87 9.56
CA GLN A 234 10.43 28.55 8.76
C GLN A 234 10.53 27.93 7.37
N ASP A 235 10.55 26.59 7.29
CA ASP A 235 10.61 25.89 6.00
C ASP A 235 9.36 26.16 5.15
N LYS A 236 8.18 26.25 5.79
CA LYS A 236 6.94 26.63 5.10
C LYS A 236 7.02 28.03 4.49
N ALA A 237 7.62 28.99 5.21
CA ALA A 237 7.81 30.34 4.71
C ALA A 237 8.83 30.37 3.56
N GLU A 238 9.94 29.65 3.69
CA GLU A 238 10.97 29.54 2.65
C GLU A 238 10.41 28.88 1.37
N LEU A 239 9.69 27.76 1.50
CA LEU A 239 9.05 27.09 0.37
C LEU A 239 8.03 27.99 -0.33
N ALA A 240 7.31 28.84 0.41
CA ALA A 240 6.39 29.81 -0.20
C ALA A 240 7.13 30.83 -1.09
N VAL A 241 8.29 31.32 -0.63
CA VAL A 241 9.17 32.22 -1.42
C VAL A 241 9.72 31.48 -2.65
N LEU A 242 10.23 30.26 -2.49
CA LEU A 242 10.74 29.45 -3.61
C LEU A 242 9.65 29.12 -4.63
N ASN A 243 8.42 28.83 -4.19
CA ASN A 243 7.29 28.64 -5.11
C ASN A 243 7.02 29.92 -5.92
N GLN A 244 7.10 31.11 -5.30
CA GLN A 244 6.94 32.36 -6.03
C GLN A 244 8.05 32.58 -7.06
N GLN A 245 9.31 32.42 -6.65
CA GLN A 245 10.47 32.55 -7.55
C GLN A 245 10.40 31.56 -8.72
N TYR A 246 9.96 30.33 -8.47
CA TYR A 246 9.77 29.32 -9.51
C TYR A 246 8.79 29.80 -10.58
N ARG A 247 7.64 30.35 -10.16
CA ARG A 247 6.61 30.86 -11.08
C ARG A 247 7.10 32.03 -11.93
N GLU A 248 7.83 32.95 -11.31
CA GLU A 248 8.39 34.12 -12.00
C GLU A 248 9.46 33.72 -13.04
N GLN A 249 10.28 32.71 -12.75
CA GLN A 249 11.34 32.23 -13.64
C GLN A 249 10.84 31.27 -14.72
N ASN A 250 9.74 30.55 -14.47
CA ASN A 250 9.21 29.51 -15.35
C ASN A 250 7.73 29.75 -15.71
N PRO A 251 7.33 30.94 -16.21
CA PRO A 251 5.92 31.29 -16.40
C PRO A 251 5.18 30.40 -17.40
N THR A 252 5.92 29.75 -18.31
CA THR A 252 5.37 28.85 -19.33
C THR A 252 5.35 27.37 -18.90
N ALA A 253 5.87 27.05 -17.71
CA ALA A 253 5.87 25.68 -17.21
C ALA A 253 4.46 25.27 -16.78
N PRO A 254 4.04 24.02 -17.03
CA PRO A 254 2.69 23.57 -16.70
C PRO A 254 2.41 23.47 -15.19
N ASP A 255 3.46 23.48 -14.35
CA ASP A 255 3.37 23.45 -12.89
C ASP A 255 3.63 24.83 -12.24
N ALA A 256 3.66 25.90 -13.03
CA ALA A 256 3.81 27.28 -12.56
C ALA A 256 2.47 27.96 -12.17
N GLY A 257 1.38 27.19 -12.07
CA GLY A 257 0.09 27.69 -11.58
C GLY A 257 0.17 28.16 -10.12
N SER A 258 -0.62 29.17 -9.76
CA SER A 258 -0.71 29.67 -8.37
C SER A 258 -1.28 28.64 -7.40
N SER A 259 -2.09 27.71 -7.90
CA SER A 259 -2.62 26.55 -7.19
C SER A 259 -1.55 25.52 -6.80
N VAL A 260 -0.40 25.51 -7.50
CA VAL A 260 0.65 24.49 -7.33
C VAL A 260 1.72 24.97 -6.36
N GLN A 261 1.82 24.31 -5.20
CA GLN A 261 2.70 24.69 -4.09
C GLN A 261 3.51 23.49 -3.59
N MET A 262 4.79 23.70 -3.32
CA MET A 262 5.61 22.78 -2.53
C MET A 262 5.30 22.93 -1.04
N ARG A 263 5.15 21.80 -0.33
CA ARG A 263 5.02 21.74 1.13
C ARG A 263 5.94 20.67 1.72
N ALA A 264 6.51 20.96 2.90
CA ALA A 264 7.23 19.97 3.70
C ALA A 264 6.26 19.28 4.67
N VAL A 265 6.31 17.96 4.70
CA VAL A 265 5.55 17.12 5.65
C VAL A 265 6.54 16.16 6.30
N PRO A 266 6.49 15.92 7.62
CA PRO A 266 7.34 14.89 8.26
C PRO A 266 7.25 13.57 7.49
N LEU A 267 8.38 12.94 7.18
CA LEU A 267 8.42 11.76 6.32
C LEU A 267 7.51 10.65 6.85
N ARG A 268 7.45 10.48 8.18
CA ARG A 268 6.55 9.53 8.85
C ARG A 268 5.07 9.84 8.61
N ASP A 269 4.68 11.11 8.62
CA ASP A 269 3.30 11.52 8.36
C ASP A 269 2.96 11.45 6.87
N ALA A 270 3.91 11.70 5.97
CA ALA A 270 3.73 11.47 4.53
C ALA A 270 3.50 9.98 4.21
N MET A 271 4.21 9.08 4.91
CA MET A 271 4.06 7.64 4.73
C MET A 271 2.80 7.06 5.41
N ALA A 272 2.43 7.60 6.57
CA ALA A 272 1.25 7.15 7.30
C ALA A 272 -0.05 7.83 6.81
N GLY A 273 0.06 9.03 6.22
CA GLY A 273 -1.02 9.85 5.67
C GLY A 273 -2.37 9.73 6.40
N ASP A 274 -3.42 9.57 5.60
CA ASP A 274 -4.78 9.25 6.05
C ASP A 274 -4.92 7.88 6.73
N ALA A 275 -3.95 6.98 6.54
CA ALA A 275 -3.99 5.66 7.13
C ALA A 275 -3.83 5.72 8.66
N ARG A 276 -3.16 6.74 9.22
CA ARG A 276 -3.01 6.90 10.68
C ARG A 276 -4.36 6.95 11.39
N GLY A 277 -5.29 7.78 10.91
CA GLY A 277 -6.65 7.88 11.47
C GLY A 277 -7.42 6.57 11.32
N LYS A 278 -7.35 5.95 10.14
CA LYS A 278 -8.01 4.67 9.82
C LYS A 278 -7.46 3.52 10.68
N LEU A 279 -6.14 3.47 10.93
CA LEU A 279 -5.48 2.46 11.76
C LEU A 279 -5.84 2.62 13.25
N TRP A 280 -5.95 3.84 13.76
CA TRP A 280 -6.42 4.07 15.13
C TRP A 280 -7.88 3.66 15.30
N LEU A 281 -8.74 4.01 14.34
CA LEU A 281 -10.13 3.58 14.33
C LEU A 281 -10.24 2.05 14.27
N LEU A 282 -9.45 1.41 13.42
CA LEU A 282 -9.40 -0.05 13.29
C LEU A 282 -8.89 -0.71 14.57
N SER A 283 -7.86 -0.14 15.20
CA SER A 283 -7.32 -0.58 16.50
C SER A 283 -8.38 -0.49 17.60
N ALA A 284 -9.14 0.61 17.66
CA ALA A 284 -10.23 0.77 18.61
C ALA A 284 -11.35 -0.27 18.37
N ALA A 285 -11.71 -0.51 17.11
CA ALA A 285 -12.71 -1.51 16.75
C ALA A 285 -12.31 -2.93 17.20
N VAL A 286 -11.06 -3.35 16.96
CA VAL A 286 -10.62 -4.68 17.39
C VAL A 286 -10.35 -4.78 18.90
N ALA A 287 -10.05 -3.68 19.58
CA ALA A 287 -10.01 -3.65 21.04
C ALA A 287 -11.41 -3.89 21.63
N VAL A 288 -12.46 -3.27 21.06
CA VAL A 288 -13.85 -3.54 21.44
C VAL A 288 -14.20 -5.01 21.17
N LEU A 289 -13.79 -5.56 20.03
CA LEU A 289 -14.01 -6.96 19.69
C LEU A 289 -13.36 -7.92 20.69
N LEU A 290 -12.17 -7.59 21.19
CA LEU A 290 -11.52 -8.33 22.27
C LEU A 290 -12.32 -8.28 23.56
N LEU A 291 -12.86 -7.12 23.95
CA LEU A 291 -13.69 -7.00 25.14
C LEU A 291 -14.96 -7.86 25.05
N ILE A 292 -15.56 -7.97 23.86
CA ILE A 292 -16.68 -8.90 23.61
C ILE A 292 -16.23 -10.34 23.81
N GLY A 293 -15.11 -10.74 23.21
CA GLY A 293 -14.54 -12.07 23.38
C GLY A 293 -14.27 -12.40 24.87
N CYS A 294 -13.72 -11.44 25.61
CA CYS A 294 -13.52 -11.54 27.05
C CYS A 294 -14.83 -11.73 27.81
N ALA A 295 -15.87 -10.94 27.50
CA ALA A 295 -17.18 -11.05 28.14
C ALA A 295 -17.83 -12.42 27.86
N ASN A 296 -17.71 -12.93 26.64
CA ASN A 296 -18.21 -14.25 26.24
C ASN A 296 -17.55 -15.35 27.08
N VAL A 297 -16.23 -15.37 27.11
CA VAL A 297 -15.48 -16.39 27.84
C VAL A 297 -15.65 -16.25 29.35
N ALA A 298 -15.71 -15.03 29.89
CA ALA A 298 -16.02 -14.79 31.30
C ALA A 298 -17.39 -15.36 31.68
N SER A 299 -18.40 -15.20 30.82
CA SER A 299 -19.76 -15.73 31.04
C SER A 299 -19.79 -17.26 31.03
N LEU A 300 -19.04 -17.88 30.12
CA LEU A 300 -18.90 -19.34 30.07
C LEU A 300 -18.15 -19.89 31.29
N LEU A 301 -17.05 -19.23 31.69
CA LEU A 301 -16.27 -19.58 32.89
C LEU A 301 -17.11 -19.45 34.16
N LEU A 302 -17.89 -18.36 34.28
CA LEU A 302 -18.80 -18.14 35.39
C LEU A 302 -19.89 -19.23 35.46
N SER A 303 -20.50 -19.58 34.32
CA SER A 303 -21.49 -20.66 34.26
C SER A 303 -20.90 -22.00 34.74
N ARG A 304 -19.66 -22.31 34.35
CA ARG A 304 -18.96 -23.52 34.83
C ARG A 304 -18.52 -23.44 36.28
N ALA A 305 -18.17 -22.26 36.79
CA ALA A 305 -17.83 -22.08 38.19
C ALA A 305 -19.06 -22.28 39.08
N LEU A 306 -20.23 -21.82 38.63
CA LEU A 306 -21.50 -22.03 39.32
C LEU A 306 -21.96 -23.49 39.27
N ALA A 307 -21.80 -24.18 38.14
CA ALA A 307 -22.06 -25.63 38.06
C ALA A 307 -21.19 -26.43 39.04
N ARG A 308 -20.01 -25.89 39.39
CA ARG A 308 -19.04 -26.50 40.32
C ARG A 308 -19.11 -25.92 41.74
N ARG A 309 -20.18 -25.19 42.06
CA ARG A 309 -20.36 -24.55 43.37
C ARG A 309 -20.34 -25.57 44.53
N ARG A 310 -20.86 -26.79 44.32
CA ARG A 310 -20.81 -27.88 45.32
C ARG A 310 -19.39 -28.39 45.60
N GLU A 311 -18.61 -28.64 44.55
CA GLU A 311 -17.20 -29.06 44.66
C GLU A 311 -16.36 -28.00 45.39
N LEU A 312 -16.52 -26.74 45.01
CA LEU A 312 -15.82 -25.61 45.63
C LEU A 312 -16.24 -25.38 47.08
N ALA A 313 -17.51 -25.62 47.42
CA ALA A 313 -18.01 -25.56 48.80
C ALA A 313 -17.42 -26.67 49.68
N VAL A 314 -17.26 -27.90 49.15
CA VAL A 314 -16.59 -29.01 49.85
C VAL A 314 -15.12 -28.71 50.08
N CYS A 315 -14.40 -28.19 49.07
CA CYS A 315 -13.00 -27.77 49.24
C CYS A 315 -12.85 -26.64 50.29
N ALA A 316 -13.78 -25.69 50.31
CA ALA A 316 -13.80 -24.63 51.32
C ALA A 316 -14.06 -25.18 52.73
N ALA A 317 -14.95 -26.18 52.87
CA ALA A 317 -15.21 -26.87 54.14
C ALA A 317 -14.00 -27.68 54.63
N LEU A 318 -13.16 -28.20 53.71
CA LEU A 318 -11.90 -28.88 53.99
C LEU A 318 -10.72 -27.93 54.26
N GLY A 319 -10.96 -26.61 54.34
CA GLY A 319 -9.95 -25.62 54.73
C GLY A 319 -9.25 -24.89 53.58
N ALA A 320 -9.72 -25.04 52.33
CA ALA A 320 -9.18 -24.24 51.22
C ALA A 320 -9.55 -22.76 51.38
N GLY A 321 -8.56 -21.89 51.60
CA GLY A 321 -8.78 -20.46 51.72
C GLY A 321 -9.30 -19.83 50.42
N ARG A 322 -10.07 -18.72 50.53
CA ARG A 322 -10.64 -17.98 49.38
C ARG A 322 -9.60 -17.62 48.31
N GLY A 323 -8.36 -17.34 48.71
CA GLY A 323 -7.24 -17.07 47.80
C GLY A 323 -6.82 -18.27 46.94
N ALA A 324 -7.00 -19.50 47.41
CA ALA A 324 -6.69 -20.71 46.64
C ALA A 324 -7.69 -20.89 45.48
N VAL A 325 -8.98 -20.66 45.74
CA VAL A 325 -10.05 -20.73 44.72
C VAL A 325 -9.87 -19.65 43.66
N VAL A 326 -9.56 -18.41 44.08
CA VAL A 326 -9.28 -17.30 43.16
C VAL A 326 -8.05 -17.60 42.30
N ARG A 327 -6.95 -18.06 42.91
CA ARG A 327 -5.72 -18.41 42.19
C ARG A 327 -5.94 -19.53 41.18
N GLN A 328 -6.72 -20.55 41.53
CA GLN A 328 -7.05 -21.66 40.64
C GLN A 328 -7.85 -21.20 39.42
N LEU A 329 -8.92 -20.42 39.62
CA LEU A 329 -9.74 -19.90 38.53
C LEU A 329 -8.94 -18.96 37.61
N LEU A 330 -8.11 -18.09 38.19
CA LEU A 330 -7.20 -17.25 37.42
C LEU A 330 -6.21 -18.08 36.62
N SER A 331 -5.61 -19.12 37.22
CA SER A 331 -4.65 -19.98 36.51
C SER A 331 -5.29 -20.71 35.33
N GLU A 332 -6.54 -21.16 35.45
CA GLU A 332 -7.30 -21.74 34.35
C GLU A 332 -7.58 -20.74 33.22
N SER A 333 -7.99 -19.51 33.55
CA SER A 333 -8.21 -18.44 32.58
C SER A 333 -6.92 -17.97 31.89
N MET A 334 -5.82 -17.86 32.64
CA MET A 334 -4.51 -17.51 32.09
C MET A 334 -4.03 -18.58 31.11
N LEU A 335 -4.19 -19.86 31.45
CA LEU A 335 -3.81 -20.97 30.57
C LEU A 335 -4.59 -20.93 29.26
N LEU A 336 -5.91 -20.72 29.33
CA LEU A 336 -6.76 -20.57 28.13
C LEU A 336 -6.29 -19.40 27.26
N ALA A 337 -6.05 -18.23 27.86
CA ALA A 337 -5.65 -17.04 27.14
C ALA A 337 -4.25 -17.16 26.53
N LEU A 338 -3.31 -17.85 27.18
CA LEU A 338 -1.97 -18.11 26.64
C LEU A 338 -2.00 -19.08 25.46
N ILE A 339 -2.79 -20.17 25.56
CA ILE A 339 -2.98 -21.11 24.45
C ILE A 339 -3.64 -20.38 23.27
N ALA A 340 -4.66 -19.58 23.55
CA ALA A 340 -5.33 -18.76 22.56
C ALA A 340 -4.37 -17.74 21.91
N GLY A 341 -3.53 -17.07 22.69
CA GLY A 341 -2.52 -16.14 22.18
C GLY A 341 -1.50 -16.83 21.28
N ALA A 342 -0.98 -17.99 21.68
CA ALA A 342 -0.07 -18.78 20.85
C ALA A 342 -0.72 -19.22 19.53
N LEU A 343 -1.97 -19.69 19.57
CA LEU A 343 -2.73 -20.04 18.38
C LEU A 343 -3.02 -18.80 17.51
N GLY A 344 -3.35 -17.65 18.11
CA GLY A 344 -3.57 -16.39 17.40
C GLY A 344 -2.34 -15.93 16.64
N VAL A 345 -1.15 -16.02 17.24
CA VAL A 345 0.13 -15.75 16.55
C VAL A 345 0.36 -16.75 15.41
N GLY A 346 0.14 -18.04 15.67
CA GLY A 346 0.29 -19.09 14.64
C GLY A 346 -0.64 -18.89 13.44
N LEU A 347 -1.90 -18.53 13.69
CA LEU A 347 -2.88 -18.20 12.64
C LEU A 347 -2.46 -16.96 11.85
N GLY A 348 -1.95 -15.92 12.53
CA GLY A 348 -1.42 -14.73 11.87
C GLY A 348 -0.25 -15.05 10.94
N ALA A 349 0.72 -15.84 11.42
CA ALA A 349 1.86 -16.28 10.61
C ALA A 349 1.43 -17.17 9.43
N ALA A 350 0.43 -18.05 9.61
CA ALA A 350 -0.11 -18.87 8.55
C ALA A 350 -0.86 -18.03 7.50
N ALA A 351 -1.63 -17.03 7.92
CA ALA A 351 -2.33 -16.11 7.02
C ALA A 351 -1.36 -15.27 6.19
N ASP A 352 -0.28 -14.77 6.80
CA ASP A 352 0.77 -14.05 6.10
C ASP A 352 1.48 -14.93 5.05
N ARG A 353 1.81 -16.18 5.42
CA ARG A 353 2.34 -17.16 4.46
C ARG A 353 1.36 -17.51 3.35
N ALA A 354 0.08 -17.65 3.66
CA ALA A 354 -0.95 -17.95 2.67
C ALA A 354 -1.11 -16.77 1.69
N LEU A 355 -1.13 -15.54 2.19
CA LEU A 355 -1.23 -14.33 1.35
C LEU A 355 -0.01 -14.15 0.44
N THR A 356 1.19 -14.43 0.95
CA THR A 356 2.41 -14.38 0.14
C THR A 356 2.51 -15.50 -0.89
N THR A 357 2.00 -16.70 -0.61
CA THR A 357 2.05 -17.86 -1.53
C THR A 357 0.88 -17.91 -2.52
N TRP A 358 -0.30 -17.40 -2.18
CA TRP A 358 -1.50 -17.41 -3.03
C TRP A 358 -1.64 -16.19 -3.95
N GLY A 359 -0.65 -15.30 -3.97
CA GLY A 359 -0.50 -14.31 -5.04
C GLY A 359 -0.84 -12.87 -4.67
N ALA A 360 -0.13 -12.29 -3.70
CA ALA A 360 -0.11 -10.84 -3.49
C ALA A 360 1.22 -10.22 -3.95
N GLY A 361 1.50 -10.30 -5.25
CA GLY A 361 2.42 -9.35 -5.90
C GLY A 361 1.82 -7.94 -6.07
N GLN A 362 0.60 -7.70 -5.55
CA GLN A 362 -0.20 -6.48 -5.78
C GLN A 362 -0.59 -5.71 -4.51
N LEU A 363 -0.18 -6.16 -3.31
CA LEU A 363 -0.22 -5.27 -2.14
C LEU A 363 0.90 -4.24 -2.31
N PRO A 364 0.69 -2.95 -1.99
CA PRO A 364 1.77 -1.95 -2.01
C PRO A 364 2.93 -2.43 -1.15
N GLN A 365 3.95 -2.99 -1.81
CA GLN A 365 5.12 -3.54 -1.16
C GLN A 365 5.96 -2.37 -0.65
N GLY A 366 5.99 -2.22 0.67
CA GLY A 366 6.77 -1.17 1.30
C GLY A 366 7.09 -1.45 2.76
N VAL A 367 6.18 -2.08 3.51
CA VAL A 367 6.42 -2.37 4.93
C VAL A 367 6.13 -3.84 5.22
N PRO A 368 7.16 -4.70 5.38
CA PRO A 368 6.96 -6.08 5.76
C PRO A 368 6.36 -6.11 7.17
N VAL A 369 5.20 -6.75 7.31
CA VAL A 369 4.49 -6.90 8.59
C VAL A 369 5.16 -8.03 9.36
N GLU A 370 6.38 -7.80 9.83
CA GLU A 370 7.14 -8.82 10.55
C GLU A 370 6.69 -8.95 12.01
N LEU A 371 6.53 -10.19 12.45
CA LEU A 371 6.36 -10.59 13.85
C LEU A 371 7.67 -10.34 14.64
N ASP A 372 7.89 -9.09 15.03
CA ASP A 372 9.03 -8.71 15.87
C ASP A 372 8.75 -8.96 17.37
N TRP A 373 9.79 -8.94 18.20
CA TRP A 373 9.72 -9.11 19.65
C TRP A 373 8.72 -8.16 20.32
N ARG A 374 8.54 -6.94 19.79
CA ARG A 374 7.54 -5.97 20.27
C ARG A 374 6.11 -6.47 20.10
N VAL A 375 5.84 -7.10 18.95
CA VAL A 375 4.52 -7.69 18.65
C VAL A 375 4.32 -8.90 19.56
N ILE A 376 5.33 -9.76 19.72
CA ILE A 376 5.27 -10.90 20.65
C ILE A 376 5.01 -10.44 22.09
N LEU A 377 5.71 -9.40 22.55
CA LEU A 377 5.53 -8.84 23.89
C LEU A 377 4.13 -8.24 24.06
N PHE A 378 3.63 -7.51 23.06
CA PHE A 378 2.28 -6.98 23.04
C PHE A 378 1.24 -8.11 23.10
N THR A 379 1.39 -9.14 22.27
CA THR A 379 0.49 -10.30 22.26
C THR A 379 0.52 -11.07 23.57
N LEU A 380 1.70 -11.22 24.17
CA LEU A 380 1.83 -11.80 25.50
C LEU A 380 1.10 -10.93 26.52
N GLY A 381 1.33 -9.61 26.52
CA GLY A 381 0.68 -8.68 27.42
C GLY A 381 -0.85 -8.70 27.31
N ILE A 382 -1.38 -8.68 26.08
CA ILE A 382 -2.83 -8.69 25.84
C ILE A 382 -3.45 -10.05 26.19
N SER A 383 -2.71 -11.15 26.00
CA SER A 383 -3.15 -12.50 26.42
C SER A 383 -3.22 -12.61 27.94
N LEU A 384 -2.22 -12.10 28.65
CA LEU A 384 -2.23 -12.05 30.12
C LEU A 384 -3.38 -11.18 30.63
N LEU A 385 -3.56 -9.98 30.07
CA LEU A 385 -4.66 -9.08 30.40
C LEU A 385 -6.02 -9.74 30.15
N THR A 386 -6.18 -10.43 29.03
CA THR A 386 -7.39 -11.19 28.68
C THR A 386 -7.68 -12.30 29.69
N GLY A 387 -6.65 -13.08 30.08
CA GLY A 387 -6.78 -14.10 31.12
C GLY A 387 -7.22 -13.52 32.47
N ILE A 388 -6.67 -12.36 32.84
CA ILE A 388 -7.07 -11.64 34.07
C ILE A 388 -8.51 -11.15 33.95
N MET A 389 -8.87 -10.43 32.90
CA MET A 389 -10.22 -9.88 32.71
C MET A 389 -11.29 -10.97 32.70
N THR A 390 -11.02 -12.09 32.02
CA THR A 390 -11.95 -13.22 31.94
C THR A 390 -12.07 -14.00 33.24
N GLY A 391 -10.99 -14.08 34.05
CA GLY A 391 -10.93 -14.86 35.28
C GLY A 391 -11.32 -14.11 36.55
N VAL A 392 -11.09 -12.78 36.62
CA VAL A 392 -11.38 -11.96 37.81
C VAL A 392 -12.87 -11.89 38.12
N LEU A 393 -13.72 -11.70 37.10
CA LEU A 393 -15.17 -11.58 37.26
C LEU A 393 -15.79 -12.84 37.91
N PRO A 394 -15.54 -14.06 37.39
CA PRO A 394 -15.95 -15.30 38.03
C PRO A 394 -15.35 -15.50 39.41
N ALA A 395 -14.04 -15.22 39.57
CA ALA A 395 -13.32 -15.46 40.82
C ALA A 395 -13.87 -14.61 41.97
N LEU A 396 -14.15 -13.32 41.73
CA LEU A 396 -14.72 -12.41 42.73
C LEU A 396 -16.17 -12.78 43.08
N GLN A 397 -16.97 -13.22 42.11
CA GLN A 397 -18.36 -13.64 42.37
C GLN A 397 -18.42 -14.92 43.20
N VAL A 398 -17.53 -15.89 42.94
CA VAL A 398 -17.43 -17.13 43.72
C VAL A 398 -16.87 -16.86 45.11
N ALA A 399 -15.84 -16.01 45.25
CA ALA A 399 -15.24 -15.68 46.54
C ALA A 399 -16.20 -14.95 47.49
N ARG A 400 -17.13 -14.15 46.94
CA ARG A 400 -18.20 -13.46 47.68
C ARG A 400 -19.44 -14.32 47.94
N ALA A 401 -19.54 -15.52 47.36
CA ALA A 401 -20.64 -16.43 47.64
C ALA A 401 -20.43 -17.06 49.03
N ASP A 402 -21.30 -16.74 49.97
CA ASP A 402 -21.19 -17.23 51.33
C ASP A 402 -21.53 -18.74 51.38
N VAL A 403 -20.61 -19.56 51.86
CA VAL A 403 -20.73 -21.03 51.88
C VAL A 403 -21.94 -21.47 52.71
N ASN A 404 -22.27 -20.71 53.77
CA ASN A 404 -23.46 -20.92 54.59
C ASN A 404 -24.78 -20.60 53.88
N SER A 405 -24.77 -19.68 52.90
CA SER A 405 -25.97 -19.38 52.08
C SER A 405 -26.24 -20.48 51.05
N ALA A 406 -25.19 -21.12 50.51
CA ALA A 406 -25.29 -22.11 49.45
C ALA A 406 -25.94 -23.43 49.89
N LEU A 407 -25.84 -23.77 51.18
CA LEU A 407 -26.47 -24.94 51.80
C LEU A 407 -27.89 -24.65 52.33
N ARG A 408 -28.26 -23.37 52.54
CA ARG A 408 -29.60 -22.95 53.01
C ARG A 408 -30.56 -22.52 51.90
N ASP A 409 -30.05 -22.29 50.69
CA ASP A 409 -30.81 -21.70 49.56
C ASP A 409 -31.82 -22.63 48.87
N GLU A 410 -31.94 -23.91 49.25
CA GLU A 410 -32.99 -24.80 48.72
C GLU A 410 -34.41 -24.43 49.25
N GLY A 411 -34.54 -23.53 50.23
CA GLY A 411 -35.84 -23.23 50.87
C GLY A 411 -36.48 -21.85 50.64
N ARG A 412 -35.74 -20.76 50.35
CA ARG A 412 -36.33 -19.41 50.26
C ARG A 412 -35.57 -18.49 49.30
N GLY A 413 -36.05 -18.36 48.07
CA GLY A 413 -35.57 -17.32 47.13
C GLY A 413 -36.16 -15.94 47.42
N THR A 414 -35.47 -14.86 47.00
CA THR A 414 -35.95 -13.91 45.95
C THR A 414 -35.36 -12.47 45.94
N ALA A 415 -34.68 -11.96 46.98
CA ALA A 415 -34.26 -10.54 46.97
C ALA A 415 -32.86 -10.26 46.37
N GLY A 416 -31.80 -10.96 46.80
CA GLY A 416 -30.42 -10.75 46.30
C GLY A 416 -30.14 -11.35 44.90
N SER A 417 -30.98 -12.28 44.46
CA SER A 417 -30.88 -12.99 43.17
C SER A 417 -31.35 -12.14 41.98
N ARG A 418 -32.39 -11.31 42.15
CA ARG A 418 -32.99 -10.54 41.04
C ARG A 418 -32.11 -9.41 40.51
N SER A 419 -31.42 -8.66 41.37
CA SER A 419 -30.51 -7.59 40.93
C SER A 419 -29.29 -8.15 40.18
N ARG A 420 -28.73 -9.26 40.69
CA ARG A 420 -27.61 -9.97 40.07
C ARG A 420 -28.01 -10.64 38.75
N ALA A 421 -29.23 -11.18 38.67
CA ALA A 421 -29.83 -11.69 37.42
C ALA A 421 -30.09 -10.56 36.41
N ARG A 422 -30.59 -9.39 36.83
CA ARG A 422 -30.78 -8.22 35.94
C ARG A 422 -29.48 -7.72 35.35
N LEU A 423 -28.43 -7.55 36.16
CA LEU A 423 -27.11 -7.11 35.67
C LEU A 423 -26.54 -8.10 34.65
N ARG A 424 -26.71 -9.41 34.88
CA ARG A 424 -26.33 -10.46 33.93
C ARG A 424 -27.16 -10.39 32.65
N SER A 425 -28.47 -10.23 32.75
CA SER A 425 -29.33 -10.09 31.57
C SER A 425 -28.98 -8.86 30.75
N VAL A 426 -28.67 -7.72 31.37
CA VAL A 426 -28.21 -6.51 30.67
C VAL A 426 -26.87 -6.75 29.96
N LEU A 427 -25.91 -7.40 30.62
CA LEU A 427 -24.62 -7.76 30.01
C LEU A 427 -24.80 -8.72 28.82
N VAL A 428 -25.65 -9.74 28.96
CA VAL A 428 -25.93 -10.70 27.88
C VAL A 428 -26.67 -10.02 26.72
N ILE A 429 -27.67 -9.18 27.01
CA ILE A 429 -28.39 -8.42 25.97
C ILE A 429 -27.43 -7.48 25.23
N GLY A 430 -26.59 -6.74 25.95
CA GLY A 430 -25.58 -5.86 25.35
C GLY A 430 -24.56 -6.62 24.49
N GLN A 431 -24.08 -7.77 24.98
CA GLN A 431 -23.18 -8.66 24.24
C GLN A 431 -23.84 -9.19 22.96
N VAL A 432 -25.09 -9.69 23.04
CA VAL A 432 -25.84 -10.20 21.89
C VAL A 432 -26.10 -9.09 20.89
N ALA A 433 -26.53 -7.91 21.34
CA ALA A 433 -26.75 -6.75 20.48
C ALA A 433 -25.47 -6.32 19.74
N LEU A 434 -24.34 -6.26 20.44
CA LEU A 434 -23.05 -5.87 19.84
C LEU A 434 -22.51 -6.95 18.89
N SER A 435 -22.71 -8.24 19.22
CA SER A 435 -22.37 -9.36 18.34
C SER A 435 -23.22 -9.34 17.06
N LEU A 436 -24.51 -9.06 17.17
CA LEU A 436 -25.40 -8.88 16.01
C LEU A 436 -24.99 -7.68 15.17
N LEU A 437 -24.64 -6.55 15.79
CA LEU A 437 -24.16 -5.36 15.07
C LEU A 437 -22.91 -5.67 14.26
N LEU A 438 -21.92 -6.36 14.85
CA LEU A 438 -20.70 -6.78 14.17
C LEU A 438 -20.97 -7.78 13.06
N LEU A 439 -21.87 -8.74 13.28
CA LEU A 439 -22.25 -9.74 12.28
C LEU A 439 -22.95 -9.07 11.08
N VAL A 440 -23.86 -8.13 11.33
CA VAL A 440 -24.51 -7.35 10.28
C VAL A 440 -23.48 -6.48 9.54
N GLY A 441 -22.58 -5.81 10.26
CA GLY A 441 -21.51 -5.02 9.66
C GLY A 441 -20.58 -5.84 8.78
N ALA A 442 -20.12 -7.00 9.26
CA ALA A 442 -19.30 -7.93 8.50
C ALA A 442 -20.05 -8.49 7.27
N GLY A 443 -21.32 -8.85 7.43
CA GLY A 443 -22.17 -9.30 6.32
C GLY A 443 -22.39 -8.22 5.27
N LEU A 444 -22.57 -6.96 5.69
CA LEU A 444 -22.66 -5.82 4.77
C LEU A 444 -21.35 -5.55 4.05
N LEU A 445 -20.20 -5.66 4.74
CA LEU A 445 -18.88 -5.51 4.12
C LEU A 445 -18.61 -6.61 3.09
N LEU A 446 -18.89 -7.88 3.43
CA LEU A 446 -18.80 -9.00 2.48
C LEU A 446 -19.72 -8.77 1.28
N ARG A 447 -20.97 -8.35 1.52
CA ARG A 447 -21.91 -8.04 0.44
C ARG A 447 -21.44 -6.86 -0.42
N SER A 448 -20.85 -5.84 0.17
CA SER A 448 -20.27 -4.69 -0.55
C SER A 448 -19.05 -5.10 -1.36
N PHE A 449 -18.20 -5.97 -0.83
CA PHE A 449 -17.06 -6.54 -1.55
C PHE A 449 -17.51 -7.44 -2.71
N GLU A 450 -18.50 -8.31 -2.48
CA GLU A 450 -19.13 -9.09 -3.56
C GLU A 450 -19.76 -8.21 -4.63
N ARG A 451 -20.38 -7.08 -4.25
CA ARG A 451 -20.88 -6.10 -5.22
C ARG A 451 -19.74 -5.44 -5.98
N LEU A 452 -18.65 -5.08 -5.31
CA LEU A 452 -17.48 -4.47 -5.94
C LEU A 452 -16.83 -5.41 -6.95
N LEU A 453 -16.71 -6.71 -6.63
CA LEU A 453 -16.23 -7.74 -7.55
C LEU A 453 -17.15 -7.98 -8.76
N LYS A 454 -18.41 -7.55 -8.67
CA LYS A 454 -19.41 -7.63 -9.76
C LYS A 454 -19.59 -6.30 -10.49
N VAL A 455 -18.89 -5.24 -10.10
CA VAL A 455 -18.89 -3.99 -10.85
C VAL A 455 -18.28 -4.29 -12.21
N ASP A 456 -19.04 -4.03 -13.27
CA ASP A 456 -18.52 -4.09 -14.63
C ASP A 456 -17.41 -3.04 -14.78
N PRO A 457 -16.16 -3.47 -15.03
CA PRO A 457 -15.05 -2.53 -15.18
C PRO A 457 -15.07 -1.81 -16.54
N GLY A 458 -15.97 -2.18 -17.46
CA GLY A 458 -16.08 -1.64 -18.81
C GLY A 458 -15.18 -2.34 -19.83
N PHE A 459 -14.50 -3.43 -19.43
CA PHE A 459 -13.66 -4.28 -20.28
C PHE A 459 -13.74 -5.75 -19.81
N ALA A 460 -13.35 -6.70 -20.64
CA ALA A 460 -13.37 -8.12 -20.29
C ALA A 460 -11.97 -8.61 -19.84
N PRO A 461 -11.74 -8.88 -18.54
CA PRO A 461 -10.45 -9.39 -18.07
C PRO A 461 -10.24 -10.90 -18.33
N GLU A 462 -11.27 -11.65 -18.72
CA GLU A 462 -11.19 -13.11 -18.84
C GLU A 462 -10.43 -13.56 -20.08
N ASN A 463 -9.48 -14.47 -19.90
CA ASN A 463 -8.63 -15.04 -20.96
C ASN A 463 -7.75 -14.02 -21.69
N VAL A 464 -7.34 -12.95 -20.99
CA VAL A 464 -6.33 -12.00 -21.47
C VAL A 464 -5.02 -12.27 -20.71
N LEU A 465 -3.95 -12.54 -21.43
CA LEU A 465 -2.61 -12.72 -20.86
C LEU A 465 -1.80 -11.47 -21.12
N THR A 466 -1.30 -10.84 -20.06
CA THR A 466 -0.57 -9.58 -20.21
C THR A 466 0.91 -9.74 -19.94
N MET A 467 1.76 -9.07 -20.73
CA MET A 467 3.20 -9.02 -20.50
C MET A 467 3.71 -7.59 -20.71
N ASN A 468 4.42 -7.05 -19.72
CA ASN A 468 5.12 -5.79 -19.88
C ASN A 468 6.39 -5.98 -20.71
N VAL A 469 6.57 -5.15 -21.74
CA VAL A 469 7.71 -5.17 -22.65
C VAL A 469 8.33 -3.79 -22.67
N SER A 470 9.49 -3.67 -22.01
CA SER A 470 10.30 -2.45 -22.02
C SER A 470 11.44 -2.58 -23.03
N LEU A 471 11.50 -1.64 -23.97
CA LEU A 471 12.53 -1.53 -24.99
C LEU A 471 13.71 -0.70 -24.50
N PRO A 472 14.94 -1.23 -24.56
CA PRO A 472 16.15 -0.46 -24.28
C PRO A 472 16.26 0.81 -25.12
N THR A 473 16.32 1.97 -24.46
CA THR A 473 16.37 3.29 -25.10
C THR A 473 17.59 3.44 -26.03
N ASP A 474 18.73 2.84 -25.68
CA ASP A 474 19.96 2.90 -26.49
C ASP A 474 19.79 2.20 -27.85
N LYS A 475 19.05 1.08 -27.88
CA LYS A 475 18.82 0.28 -29.09
C LYS A 475 17.61 0.78 -29.90
N TYR A 476 16.58 1.25 -29.22
CA TYR A 476 15.30 1.67 -29.80
C TYR A 476 15.05 3.17 -29.53
N SER A 477 16.02 4.00 -29.90
CA SER A 477 15.99 5.45 -29.65
C SER A 477 15.03 6.20 -30.57
N LYS A 478 14.69 5.62 -31.73
CA LYS A 478 13.83 6.27 -32.72
C LYS A 478 12.39 5.73 -32.70
N PRO A 479 11.38 6.60 -32.85
CA PRO A 479 9.97 6.20 -32.96
C PRO A 479 9.72 5.08 -33.97
N GLU A 480 10.37 5.13 -35.14
CA GLU A 480 10.19 4.15 -36.21
C GLU A 480 10.69 2.76 -35.82
N GLN A 481 11.74 2.68 -35.00
CA GLN A 481 12.29 1.41 -34.51
C GLN A 481 11.35 0.76 -33.48
N GLN A 482 10.75 1.57 -32.60
CA GLN A 482 9.77 1.10 -31.63
C GLN A 482 8.52 0.58 -32.33
N ILE A 483 8.02 1.33 -33.32
CA ILE A 483 6.86 0.91 -34.13
C ILE A 483 7.15 -0.41 -34.85
N ALA A 484 8.28 -0.51 -35.55
CA ALA A 484 8.66 -1.70 -36.29
C ALA A 484 8.80 -2.94 -35.39
N PHE A 485 9.36 -2.77 -34.18
CA PHE A 485 9.47 -3.85 -33.21
C PHE A 485 8.09 -4.37 -32.78
N PHE A 486 7.21 -3.47 -32.35
CA PHE A 486 5.91 -3.86 -31.83
C PHE A 486 4.97 -4.39 -32.93
N ASP A 487 5.05 -3.86 -34.15
CA ASP A 487 4.32 -4.41 -35.30
C ASP A 487 4.76 -5.86 -35.59
N GLU A 488 6.06 -6.15 -35.51
CA GLU A 488 6.58 -7.52 -35.69
C GLU A 488 6.19 -8.45 -34.53
N VAL A 489 6.20 -7.96 -33.28
CA VAL A 489 5.71 -8.73 -32.12
C VAL A 489 4.24 -9.08 -32.29
N LEU A 490 3.39 -8.10 -32.60
CA LEU A 490 1.96 -8.31 -32.82
C LEU A 490 1.71 -9.32 -33.96
N ARG A 491 2.46 -9.22 -35.07
CA ARG A 491 2.36 -10.14 -36.20
C ARG A 491 2.70 -11.59 -35.80
N ARG A 492 3.77 -11.79 -35.02
CA ARG A 492 4.19 -13.13 -34.58
C ARG A 492 3.24 -13.72 -33.54
N VAL A 493 2.83 -12.92 -32.55
CA VAL A 493 1.96 -13.36 -31.46
C VAL A 493 0.57 -13.70 -32.00
N SER A 494 0.02 -12.88 -32.91
CA SER A 494 -1.26 -13.17 -33.57
C SER A 494 -1.24 -14.47 -34.40
N GLY A 495 -0.05 -14.93 -34.81
CA GLY A 495 0.13 -16.18 -35.55
C GLY A 495 0.29 -17.42 -34.67
N LEU A 496 0.36 -17.28 -33.34
CA LEU A 496 0.52 -18.41 -32.43
C LEU A 496 -0.79 -19.19 -32.27
N PRO A 497 -0.75 -20.54 -32.26
CA PRO A 497 -1.93 -21.36 -31.97
C PRO A 497 -2.53 -21.00 -30.60
N GLY A 498 -3.85 -20.75 -30.56
CA GLY A 498 -4.58 -20.40 -29.33
C GLY A 498 -4.68 -18.89 -29.06
N VAL A 499 -3.96 -18.04 -29.80
CA VAL A 499 -4.15 -16.58 -29.73
C VAL A 499 -5.31 -16.18 -30.63
N ARG A 500 -6.34 -15.55 -30.05
CA ARG A 500 -7.52 -15.05 -30.79
C ARG A 500 -7.30 -13.63 -31.32
N ASP A 501 -6.76 -12.78 -30.47
CA ASP A 501 -6.50 -11.37 -30.71
C ASP A 501 -5.20 -11.01 -29.98
N ALA A 502 -4.46 -10.03 -30.50
CA ALA A 502 -3.27 -9.49 -29.84
C ALA A 502 -3.30 -7.97 -29.94
N ALA A 503 -2.96 -7.29 -28.86
CA ALA A 503 -2.88 -5.84 -28.82
C ALA A 503 -1.74 -5.37 -27.92
N ILE A 504 -1.35 -4.11 -28.08
CA ILE A 504 -0.54 -3.41 -27.10
C ILE A 504 -1.24 -2.18 -26.56
N SER A 505 -0.96 -1.87 -25.30
CA SER A 505 -1.30 -0.61 -24.66
C SER A 505 -0.20 -0.12 -23.73
N ALA A 506 -0.07 1.19 -23.63
CA ALA A 506 0.92 1.79 -22.78
C ALA A 506 0.64 1.65 -21.28
N ALA A 507 -0.61 1.49 -20.90
CA ALA A 507 -1.04 1.26 -19.54
C ALA A 507 -2.14 0.21 -19.57
N GLN A 508 -2.37 -0.47 -18.45
CA GLN A 508 -3.53 -1.35 -18.31
C GLN A 508 -4.69 -0.56 -17.70
N PRO A 509 -5.95 -0.97 -17.93
CA PRO A 509 -7.06 -0.45 -17.15
C PRO A 509 -6.78 -0.56 -15.64
N LEU A 510 -7.29 0.38 -14.85
CA LEU A 510 -7.08 0.46 -13.39
C LEU A 510 -5.63 0.65 -12.92
N THR A 511 -4.67 0.87 -13.83
CA THR A 511 -3.31 1.29 -13.47
C THR A 511 -3.14 2.80 -13.65
N PRO A 512 -2.22 3.46 -12.92
CA PRO A 512 -1.92 4.87 -13.12
C PRO A 512 -1.56 5.15 -14.59
N LYS A 513 -2.23 6.12 -15.19
CA LYS A 513 -2.00 6.55 -16.58
C LYS A 513 -1.21 7.84 -16.61
N ARG A 514 -0.55 8.08 -17.74
CA ARG A 514 0.06 9.39 -17.99
C ARG A 514 -1.06 10.42 -18.13
N ILE A 515 -0.83 11.60 -17.56
CA ILE A 515 -1.73 12.74 -17.72
C ILE A 515 -1.11 13.78 -18.64
N THR A 516 -1.95 14.49 -19.38
CA THR A 516 -1.50 15.59 -20.24
C THR A 516 -2.50 16.74 -20.21
N PRO A 517 -2.06 18.01 -20.26
CA PRO A 517 -2.98 19.12 -20.41
C PRO A 517 -3.66 19.06 -21.77
N VAL A 518 -4.96 19.36 -21.82
CA VAL A 518 -5.72 19.38 -23.07
C VAL A 518 -6.52 20.66 -23.22
N LEU A 519 -6.78 21.07 -24.45
CA LEU A 519 -7.72 22.15 -24.76
C LEU A 519 -8.71 21.64 -25.83
N PRO A 520 -9.92 21.19 -25.41
CA PRO A 520 -10.97 20.78 -26.33
C PRO A 520 -11.55 21.98 -27.08
N GLU A 521 -11.96 21.76 -28.34
CA GLU A 521 -12.62 22.76 -29.17
C GLU A 521 -13.86 23.38 -28.48
N GLY A 522 -14.01 24.70 -28.57
CA GLY A 522 -15.11 25.44 -27.94
C GLY A 522 -14.93 25.77 -26.46
N GLN A 523 -13.81 25.38 -25.84
CA GLN A 523 -13.43 25.83 -24.50
C GLN A 523 -12.64 27.15 -24.55
N ALA A 524 -12.66 27.91 -23.44
CA ALA A 524 -11.91 29.15 -23.34
C ALA A 524 -10.40 28.91 -23.49
N GLU A 525 -9.71 29.73 -24.28
CA GLU A 525 -8.27 29.64 -24.45
C GLU A 525 -7.56 30.09 -23.18
N VAL A 526 -7.07 29.12 -22.41
CA VAL A 526 -6.35 29.35 -21.15
C VAL A 526 -4.87 28.99 -21.28
N PRO A 527 -4.00 29.65 -20.48
CA PRO A 527 -2.58 29.29 -20.38
C PRO A 527 -2.39 27.81 -20.05
N LEU A 528 -1.25 27.23 -20.47
CA LEU A 528 -0.94 25.80 -20.29
C LEU A 528 -1.14 25.31 -18.85
N ALA A 529 -0.74 26.12 -17.86
CA ALA A 529 -0.84 25.79 -16.44
C ALA A 529 -2.28 25.70 -15.90
N GLN A 530 -3.26 26.25 -16.64
CA GLN A 530 -4.68 26.24 -16.27
C GLN A 530 -5.49 25.21 -17.08
N ARG A 531 -4.85 24.52 -18.04
CA ARG A 531 -5.53 23.50 -18.85
C ARG A 531 -5.83 22.26 -18.01
N PRO A 532 -7.00 21.61 -18.20
CA PRO A 532 -7.31 20.37 -17.50
C PRO A 532 -6.34 19.26 -17.90
N PHE A 533 -5.85 18.52 -16.91
CA PHE A 533 -5.05 17.32 -17.11
C PHE A 533 -5.95 16.11 -17.26
N ILE A 534 -5.74 15.35 -18.34
CA ILE A 534 -6.56 14.19 -18.71
C ILE A 534 -5.66 12.98 -18.90
N ASP A 535 -6.15 11.81 -18.47
CA ASP A 535 -5.46 10.54 -18.67
C ASP A 535 -5.36 10.24 -20.17
N ILE A 536 -4.15 9.87 -20.62
CA ILE A 536 -3.87 9.49 -22.00
C ILE A 536 -3.31 8.08 -22.07
N GLU A 537 -3.73 7.34 -23.10
CA GLU A 537 -3.30 5.97 -23.32
C GLU A 537 -2.99 5.74 -24.80
N ALA A 538 -1.75 5.36 -25.11
CA ALA A 538 -1.37 4.94 -26.45
C ALA A 538 -1.75 3.46 -26.63
N ILE A 539 -2.52 3.16 -27.68
CA ILE A 539 -3.05 1.82 -27.96
C ILE A 539 -2.85 1.43 -29.42
N SER A 540 -2.75 0.13 -29.66
CA SER A 540 -2.81 -0.45 -31.01
C SER A 540 -4.24 -0.50 -31.57
N PRO A 541 -4.41 -0.57 -32.91
CA PRO A 541 -5.72 -0.72 -33.56
C PRO A 541 -6.62 -1.82 -33.00
N GLY A 542 -6.03 -2.97 -32.65
CA GLY A 542 -6.76 -4.15 -32.13
C GLY A 542 -7.19 -4.06 -30.67
N TRP A 543 -6.83 -3.00 -29.94
CA TRP A 543 -6.98 -2.95 -28.48
C TRP A 543 -8.44 -2.99 -28.02
N PHE A 544 -9.33 -2.19 -28.59
CA PHE A 544 -10.76 -2.17 -28.21
C PHE A 544 -11.42 -3.54 -28.42
N ARG A 545 -11.01 -4.27 -29.47
CA ARG A 545 -11.50 -5.63 -29.76
C ARG A 545 -10.96 -6.65 -28.75
N THR A 546 -9.66 -6.58 -28.46
CA THR A 546 -8.97 -7.49 -27.52
C THR A 546 -9.53 -7.32 -26.11
N MET A 547 -9.71 -6.08 -25.66
CA MET A 547 -10.27 -5.75 -24.35
C MET A 547 -11.81 -5.76 -24.30
N ARG A 548 -12.46 -6.00 -25.45
CA ARG A 548 -13.92 -5.99 -25.63
C ARG A 548 -14.61 -4.72 -25.13
N VAL A 549 -13.95 -3.58 -25.32
CA VAL A 549 -14.50 -2.26 -25.00
C VAL A 549 -15.31 -1.78 -26.22
N PRO A 550 -16.64 -1.58 -26.10
CA PRO A 550 -17.45 -1.17 -27.23
C PRO A 550 -17.20 0.30 -27.61
N LEU A 551 -17.30 0.60 -28.90
CA LEU A 551 -17.34 1.96 -29.40
C LEU A 551 -18.80 2.44 -29.45
N ALA A 552 -19.10 3.52 -28.76
CA ALA A 552 -20.41 4.15 -28.72
C ALA A 552 -20.69 4.97 -29.99
N ALA A 553 -19.65 5.55 -30.62
CA ALA A 553 -19.77 6.28 -31.88
C ALA A 553 -18.44 6.31 -32.67
N GLY A 554 -18.52 6.58 -33.97
CA GLY A 554 -17.36 6.73 -34.85
C GLY A 554 -16.64 5.42 -35.15
N ARG A 555 -15.30 5.45 -35.25
CA ARG A 555 -14.47 4.31 -35.64
C ARG A 555 -13.31 4.04 -34.68
N ALA A 556 -12.80 2.82 -34.71
CA ALA A 556 -11.53 2.46 -34.09
C ALA A 556 -10.33 3.00 -34.88
N PHE A 557 -9.14 2.92 -34.29
CA PHE A 557 -7.90 3.13 -35.01
C PHE A 557 -7.65 2.01 -36.02
N THR A 558 -6.90 2.35 -37.06
CA THR A 558 -6.47 1.46 -38.14
C THR A 558 -4.98 1.59 -38.36
N ASP A 559 -4.36 0.68 -39.11
CA ASP A 559 -2.94 0.79 -39.46
C ASP A 559 -2.60 2.03 -40.30
N ALA A 560 -3.61 2.66 -40.92
CA ALA A 560 -3.46 3.90 -41.67
C ALA A 560 -3.33 5.14 -40.76
N ASP A 561 -3.68 5.05 -39.48
CA ASP A 561 -3.54 6.15 -38.51
C ASP A 561 -2.08 6.23 -38.00
N ASP A 562 -1.14 6.37 -38.94
CA ASP A 562 0.30 6.39 -38.69
C ASP A 562 0.83 7.82 -38.43
N ALA A 563 2.15 7.95 -38.27
CA ALA A 563 2.79 9.24 -37.99
C ALA A 563 2.61 10.29 -39.11
N LYS A 564 2.33 9.88 -40.35
CA LYS A 564 2.15 10.74 -41.53
C LYS A 564 0.69 11.12 -41.75
N ALA A 565 -0.25 10.36 -41.21
CA ALA A 565 -1.67 10.68 -41.22
C ALA A 565 -2.00 11.88 -40.33
N PRO A 566 -3.17 12.54 -40.55
CA PRO A 566 -3.72 13.50 -39.61
C PRO A 566 -3.77 12.93 -38.19
N LYS A 567 -3.55 13.78 -37.18
CA LYS A 567 -3.60 13.35 -35.78
C LYS A 567 -5.02 13.05 -35.39
N VAL A 568 -5.25 11.84 -34.89
CA VAL A 568 -6.58 11.37 -34.49
C VAL A 568 -6.55 10.82 -33.08
N LEU A 569 -7.71 10.85 -32.41
CA LEU A 569 -7.88 10.27 -31.09
C LEU A 569 -9.28 9.69 -30.90
N VAL A 570 -9.43 8.87 -29.87
CA VAL A 570 -10.72 8.35 -29.40
C VAL A 570 -10.92 8.83 -27.98
N VAL A 571 -12.11 9.34 -27.66
CA VAL A 571 -12.47 9.80 -26.31
C VAL A 571 -13.37 8.78 -25.62
N ASN A 572 -13.42 8.76 -24.29
CA ASN A 572 -14.50 8.05 -23.60
C ASN A 572 -15.76 8.92 -23.47
N GLU A 573 -16.89 8.29 -23.13
CA GLU A 573 -18.16 8.99 -22.95
C GLU A 573 -18.08 10.07 -21.86
N THR A 574 -17.38 9.82 -20.75
CA THR A 574 -17.20 10.83 -19.69
C THR A 574 -16.49 12.09 -20.21
N PHE A 575 -15.47 11.95 -21.05
CA PHE A 575 -14.81 13.11 -21.67
C PHE A 575 -15.78 13.89 -22.55
N ALA A 576 -16.53 13.20 -23.42
CA ALA A 576 -17.51 13.84 -24.29
C ALA A 576 -18.61 14.57 -23.50
N ARG A 577 -19.16 13.94 -22.44
CA ARG A 577 -20.16 14.57 -21.55
C ARG A 577 -19.62 15.80 -20.83
N ARG A 578 -18.36 15.76 -20.40
CA ARG A 578 -17.72 16.86 -19.65
C ARG A 578 -17.50 18.10 -20.52
N PHE A 579 -17.00 17.93 -21.74
CA PHE A 579 -16.57 19.05 -22.58
C PHE A 579 -17.56 19.44 -23.67
N TRP A 580 -18.41 18.52 -24.10
CA TRP A 580 -19.41 18.74 -25.16
C TRP A 580 -20.78 18.13 -24.79
N PRO A 581 -21.41 18.58 -23.68
CA PRO A 581 -22.67 18.02 -23.22
C PRO A 581 -23.76 18.13 -24.30
N GLY A 582 -24.37 17.00 -24.65
CA GLY A 582 -25.45 16.92 -25.63
C GLY A 582 -25.04 17.11 -27.10
N GLN A 583 -23.73 17.15 -27.40
CA GLN A 583 -23.22 17.32 -28.77
C GLN A 583 -22.52 16.05 -29.25
N ASN A 584 -22.47 15.85 -30.57
CA ASN A 584 -21.66 14.78 -31.17
C ASN A 584 -20.17 15.15 -31.05
N PRO A 585 -19.33 14.33 -30.38
CA PRO A 585 -17.90 14.61 -30.27
C PRO A 585 -17.13 14.29 -31.56
N ILE A 586 -17.68 13.47 -32.46
CA ILE A 586 -16.97 13.04 -33.68
C ILE A 586 -16.72 14.23 -34.62
N GLY A 587 -15.49 14.36 -35.13
CA GLY A 587 -15.04 15.45 -35.99
C GLY A 587 -14.57 16.70 -35.25
N LYS A 588 -14.74 16.76 -33.92
CA LYS A 588 -14.22 17.86 -33.11
C LYS A 588 -12.73 17.71 -32.86
N HIS A 589 -12.08 18.81 -32.54
CA HIS A 589 -10.64 18.85 -32.31
C HIS A 589 -10.28 19.00 -30.84
N VAL A 590 -9.18 18.39 -30.43
CA VAL A 590 -8.57 18.59 -29.11
C VAL A 590 -7.10 18.91 -29.30
N VAL A 591 -6.63 20.00 -28.71
CA VAL A 591 -5.19 20.24 -28.58
C VAL A 591 -4.67 19.35 -27.45
N VAL A 592 -3.80 18.41 -27.78
CA VAL A 592 -3.25 17.45 -26.82
C VAL A 592 -1.83 17.84 -26.45
N GLY A 593 -1.60 18.03 -25.15
CA GLY A 593 -0.30 18.41 -24.61
C GLY A 593 0.01 19.89 -24.83
N ARG A 594 1.26 20.18 -25.17
CA ARG A 594 1.84 21.52 -25.11
C ARG A 594 1.97 22.21 -26.46
N GLY A 595 1.91 21.45 -27.54
CA GLY A 595 2.00 21.99 -28.89
C GLY A 595 0.65 22.56 -29.36
N PRO A 596 0.63 23.32 -30.46
CA PRO A 596 -0.61 23.81 -31.07
C PRO A 596 -1.32 22.71 -31.88
N ALA A 597 -0.72 21.53 -32.04
CA ALA A 597 -1.26 20.45 -32.85
C ALA A 597 -2.59 19.95 -32.27
N THR A 598 -3.63 20.05 -33.10
CA THR A 598 -4.94 19.49 -32.82
C THR A 598 -5.00 18.04 -33.28
N SER A 599 -5.79 17.24 -32.56
CA SER A 599 -6.15 15.88 -32.94
C SER A 599 -7.66 15.80 -33.12
N GLU A 600 -8.11 15.19 -34.22
CA GLU A 600 -9.52 15.00 -34.51
C GLU A 600 -10.08 13.80 -33.72
N VAL A 601 -11.26 13.96 -33.14
CA VAL A 601 -11.99 12.89 -32.48
C VAL A 601 -12.66 12.00 -33.53
N VAL A 602 -12.11 10.81 -33.77
CA VAL A 602 -12.64 9.87 -34.78
C VAL A 602 -13.54 8.79 -34.19
N GLY A 603 -13.55 8.65 -32.87
CA GLY A 603 -14.38 7.67 -32.16
C GLY A 603 -14.67 8.07 -30.73
N MET A 604 -15.73 7.47 -30.18
CA MET A 604 -16.10 7.53 -28.78
C MET A 604 -16.23 6.11 -28.23
N ALA A 605 -15.42 5.76 -27.25
CA ALA A 605 -15.47 4.48 -26.55
C ALA A 605 -16.38 4.54 -25.33
N ALA A 606 -16.96 3.40 -24.95
CA ALA A 606 -17.65 3.27 -23.67
C ALA A 606 -16.68 3.52 -22.50
N ASP A 607 -17.25 3.90 -21.35
CA ASP A 607 -16.47 4.20 -20.16
C ASP A 607 -15.81 2.93 -19.58
N VAL A 608 -14.49 3.00 -19.43
CA VAL A 608 -13.67 2.01 -18.73
C VAL A 608 -13.25 2.57 -17.38
N ARG A 609 -13.41 1.81 -16.30
CA ARG A 609 -12.98 2.23 -14.96
C ARG A 609 -11.45 2.47 -14.96
N ASN A 610 -11.04 3.68 -14.59
CA ASN A 610 -9.64 4.14 -14.72
C ASN A 610 -8.98 4.63 -13.42
N LYS A 611 -9.75 5.05 -12.39
CA LYS A 611 -9.20 5.41 -11.06
C LYS A 611 -9.50 4.39 -9.97
N GLY A 612 -10.42 3.45 -10.22
CA GLY A 612 -10.76 2.38 -9.30
C GLY A 612 -12.15 1.82 -9.60
N LEU A 613 -12.46 0.63 -9.11
CA LEU A 613 -13.79 0.03 -9.28
C LEU A 613 -14.88 0.73 -8.46
N ALA A 614 -14.49 1.36 -7.34
CA ALA A 614 -15.39 2.09 -6.45
C ALA A 614 -15.52 3.58 -6.80
N GLU A 615 -14.69 4.08 -7.71
CA GLU A 615 -14.62 5.49 -8.08
C GLU A 615 -15.31 5.75 -9.41
N ASP A 616 -15.84 6.95 -9.58
CA ASP A 616 -16.43 7.39 -10.84
C ASP A 616 -15.37 7.42 -11.95
N THR A 617 -15.75 6.92 -13.12
CA THR A 617 -14.90 6.93 -14.30
C THR A 617 -14.50 8.36 -14.64
N GLN A 618 -13.20 8.59 -14.82
CA GLN A 618 -12.67 9.88 -15.24
C GLN A 618 -12.60 10.01 -16.76
N ALA A 619 -12.53 11.25 -17.24
CA ALA A 619 -12.32 11.54 -18.65
C ALA A 619 -10.95 10.99 -19.12
N GLN A 620 -10.92 10.35 -20.29
CA GLN A 620 -9.74 9.69 -20.84
C GLN A 620 -9.66 9.87 -22.37
N LEU A 621 -8.43 9.99 -22.88
CA LEU A 621 -8.11 9.97 -24.30
C LEU A 621 -7.30 8.73 -24.67
N TYR A 622 -7.67 8.10 -25.78
CA TYR A 622 -6.90 7.06 -26.43
C TYR A 622 -6.21 7.65 -27.67
N LEU A 623 -4.95 7.32 -27.87
CA LEU A 623 -4.16 7.76 -29.02
C LEU A 623 -3.60 6.55 -29.78
N PRO A 624 -3.48 6.62 -31.11
CA PRO A 624 -2.87 5.52 -31.87
C PRO A 624 -1.38 5.44 -31.55
N PHE A 625 -0.92 4.24 -31.18
CA PHE A 625 0.48 3.98 -30.82
C PHE A 625 1.47 4.46 -31.89
N LYS A 626 1.13 4.31 -33.18
CA LYS A 626 1.99 4.74 -34.30
C LYS A 626 2.20 6.25 -34.38
N GLN A 627 1.35 7.06 -33.74
CA GLN A 627 1.51 8.52 -33.64
C GLN A 627 2.21 8.95 -32.35
N LEU A 628 2.25 8.08 -31.34
CA LEU A 628 2.82 8.34 -30.03
C LEU A 628 3.50 7.07 -29.47
N PRO A 629 4.57 6.57 -30.11
CA PRO A 629 5.20 5.32 -29.70
C PRO A 629 5.97 5.50 -28.41
N TRP A 630 5.82 4.55 -27.50
CA TRP A 630 6.57 4.44 -26.25
C TRP A 630 7.36 3.12 -26.24
N GLY A 631 8.53 3.14 -25.60
CA GLY A 631 9.38 1.96 -25.47
C GLY A 631 8.87 0.95 -24.44
N ASP A 632 8.06 1.39 -23.48
CA ASP A 632 7.45 0.55 -22.45
C ASP A 632 5.95 0.39 -22.75
N MET A 633 5.54 -0.82 -23.11
CA MET A 633 4.18 -1.17 -23.49
C MET A 633 3.80 -2.54 -22.90
N ASN A 634 2.52 -2.74 -22.64
CA ASN A 634 1.96 -4.02 -22.27
C ASN A 634 1.41 -4.71 -23.52
N LEU A 635 1.88 -5.93 -23.78
CA LEU A 635 1.27 -6.87 -24.72
C LEU A 635 0.09 -7.56 -24.04
N LEU A 636 -1.01 -7.70 -24.77
CA LEU A 636 -2.30 -8.24 -24.34
C LEU A 636 -2.78 -9.33 -25.30
#